data_AF-A0A971BBA6-F1
#
_entry.id   AF-A0A971BBA6-F1
#
_cell.length_a   1.000
_cell.length_b   1.000
_cell.length_c   1.000
_cell.angle_alpha   90.00
_cell.angle_beta   90.00
_cell.angle_gamma   90.00
#
_symmetry.space_group_name_H-M   'P 1'
#
loop_
_entity.id
_entity.type
_entity.pdbx_description
1 polymer ?
#
loop_
_entity_poly.entity_id
_entity_poly.type
_entity_poly.pdbx_seq_one_letter_code
_entity_poly.pdbx_strand_id
1 'polypeptide(L)'
;MNSSTVIKKTLPLIIILLIIIGVAVTCTVLSKEKDNPVIGNPDGVYLTAKEGEFTYKLTNSRLYDELKENVGISSLVTMINKDLLKDTKKGGISYWDKVTQEAIDDEVEKATFPDGKDELTAEEITEAEEKFLDTMFSSYGLVSMTEIENHYRLILAKKLYAADKLEEEIATKNAEAKKDSEKYFTQSDYTSYYTSNYKSEYWAMIVPFSTEAQAKNALAQLGITIKTSTANTSDDFTRWVKTVGEEEVALTTSEVVAAMVSMYNTTRAFQTENYPINRLVLTEGKQYTINEEGLYQFNTTVSEEDETLNALHYTYDEIYAYQSSVQNYLKNTMVSYTTSSEVTYTQKWFTPTPQSYSSGSIYCFIMKLAEVAAPEQSTVNEEIYKKLVEKTLTDTFVETKMAELRQEKGLVIYDTFLEKQYVSSAKTYKVTHETTKKASENLVASIEGHEYTTDQLFDAMDKIYGISLAITLINEERFLVNTNYNKYFDTTSTANKEKDKWLDQEKYQELTTEVSNEKLNFSAGAYESYGYGPSTMKWEEFLQSIYGVSNEQELRMYFLKSDIISDFKKSLGDLSEVDETSPLWQFYLEKMESIKEKIFTTTGVHLLISAYEDPMGAVSASSNMLDPKDWSEYQVTCAKELTDQVKAYIASSEGTIKEKLEAVVAAFKASPRFIAHLDQTVAAQPVVEGVSYVFEGIEVAKFKSAGLTVKYEDLGEITNGEMVEEFEAAVKSIWLANPESDSMVIYNDYIQTKFGFHVYANLTTKPLATWEDAEGNTQILPSLEIIKKYIEDAADEDLTEEMKKAIETYYSPIFKELSTDGYYAAIKQYQAINGMDITFSKTNYTRESFLRAIDMTIKKYEDENLTYIK
;
A
#
# COMPACT_ATOMS: atom_id res chain seq x y z
N MET A 1 14.49 5.05 -5.97
CA MET A 1 13.52 3.98 -5.65
C MET A 1 14.11 3.18 -4.52
N ASN A 2 13.53 3.33 -3.32
CA ASN A 2 14.02 2.77 -2.07
C ASN A 2 14.06 1.24 -2.11
N SER A 3 15.18 0.67 -1.68
CA SER A 3 15.41 -0.77 -1.51
C SER A 3 14.44 -1.40 -0.48
N SER A 4 13.91 -0.60 0.45
CA SER A 4 12.87 -1.04 1.41
C SER A 4 11.54 -1.40 0.72
N THR A 5 11.23 -0.78 -0.43
CA THR A 5 10.01 -1.08 -1.19
C THR A 5 10.13 -2.35 -2.03
N VAL A 6 11.35 -2.76 -2.35
CA VAL A 6 11.64 -3.94 -3.18
C VAL A 6 11.61 -5.22 -2.34
N ILE A 7 12.04 -5.18 -1.07
CA ILE A 7 11.89 -6.33 -0.16
C ILE A 7 10.41 -6.63 0.13
N LYS A 8 9.53 -5.61 0.17
CA LYS A 8 8.08 -5.79 0.31
C LYS A 8 7.37 -6.26 -0.98
N LYS A 9 8.03 -6.28 -2.15
CA LYS A 9 7.39 -6.54 -3.45
C LYS A 9 8.09 -7.58 -4.34
N THR A 10 9.13 -8.27 -3.87
CA THR A 10 9.83 -9.27 -4.68
C THR A 10 9.86 -10.64 -3.98
N LEU A 11 9.12 -11.57 -4.58
CA LEU A 11 8.93 -13.00 -4.24
C LEU A 11 7.93 -13.33 -3.11
N PRO A 12 7.11 -14.40 -3.29
CA PRO A 12 5.70 -14.21 -3.58
C PRO A 12 4.79 -14.86 -2.55
N LEU A 13 3.58 -14.30 -2.45
CA LEU A 13 2.31 -15.04 -2.46
C LEU A 13 2.45 -16.51 -2.92
N ILE A 14 2.72 -17.43 -1.99
CA ILE A 14 2.59 -18.88 -2.24
C ILE A 14 1.31 -19.43 -1.58
N ILE A 15 0.61 -18.65 -0.74
CA ILE A 15 -0.59 -19.15 -0.04
C ILE A 15 -1.93 -18.67 -0.62
N ILE A 16 -1.97 -17.65 -1.50
CA ILE A 16 -3.25 -17.12 -2.04
C ILE A 16 -3.48 -17.42 -3.53
N LEU A 17 -2.85 -18.47 -4.05
CA LEU A 17 -3.20 -19.02 -5.37
C LEU A 17 -3.08 -20.56 -5.34
N LEU A 18 -3.90 -21.20 -4.51
CA LEU A 18 -4.42 -22.54 -4.83
C LEU A 18 -5.46 -22.44 -5.97
N ILE A 19 -5.07 -21.80 -7.07
CA ILE A 19 -5.54 -22.14 -8.41
C ILE A 19 -4.27 -22.59 -9.13
N ILE A 20 -4.20 -23.89 -9.31
CA ILE A 20 -3.25 -24.66 -10.11
C ILE A 20 -2.54 -23.82 -11.17
N ILE A 21 -1.27 -23.50 -10.92
CA ILE A 21 -0.31 -23.23 -11.98
C ILE A 21 0.99 -23.93 -11.58
N GLY A 22 1.04 -25.23 -11.82
CA GLY A 22 2.31 -25.93 -12.01
C GLY A 22 2.96 -25.36 -13.27
N VAL A 23 4.13 -24.73 -13.12
CA VAL A 23 4.91 -24.26 -14.26
C VAL A 23 5.30 -25.46 -15.11
N ALA A 24 4.69 -25.59 -16.28
CA ALA A 24 5.11 -26.52 -17.30
C ALA A 24 6.43 -26.06 -17.94
N VAL A 25 7.45 -26.89 -17.77
CA VAL A 25 8.38 -27.14 -18.87
C VAL A 25 8.17 -28.62 -19.18
N THR A 26 7.58 -28.98 -20.32
CA THR A 26 7.62 -30.34 -20.91
C THR A 26 8.83 -30.41 -21.85
N CYS A 27 9.81 -31.25 -21.51
CA CYS A 27 10.15 -32.44 -22.31
C CYS A 27 10.09 -32.22 -23.83
N THR A 28 11.13 -31.64 -24.41
CA THR A 28 11.51 -31.97 -25.79
C THR A 28 12.69 -32.95 -25.74
N VAL A 29 12.38 -34.23 -25.97
CA VAL A 29 13.21 -35.29 -26.57
C VAL A 29 14.62 -35.51 -25.97
N LEU A 30 14.81 -36.62 -25.21
CA LEU A 30 15.77 -37.71 -25.49
C LEU A 30 16.04 -38.60 -24.26
N SER A 31 16.16 -39.91 -24.52
CA SER A 31 16.75 -41.00 -23.71
C SER A 31 15.99 -41.54 -22.50
N LYS A 32 16.05 -42.89 -22.33
CA LYS A 32 15.53 -43.66 -21.19
C LYS A 32 15.62 -42.86 -19.89
N GLU A 33 14.49 -42.57 -19.26
CA GLU A 33 14.47 -41.96 -17.94
C GLU A 33 15.20 -42.86 -16.94
N LYS A 34 16.00 -42.23 -16.08
CA LYS A 34 16.64 -42.88 -14.93
C LYS A 34 15.56 -43.14 -13.88
N ASP A 35 15.73 -44.22 -13.11
CA ASP A 35 14.86 -44.45 -11.95
C ASP A 35 15.05 -43.29 -10.96
N ASN A 36 13.95 -42.66 -10.55
CA ASN A 36 13.96 -41.56 -9.59
C ASN A 36 14.10 -42.10 -8.15
N PRO A 37 14.81 -41.38 -7.27
CA PRO A 37 14.97 -41.79 -5.89
C PRO A 37 13.64 -41.70 -5.13
N VAL A 38 13.44 -42.59 -4.16
CA VAL A 38 12.20 -42.67 -3.36
C VAL A 38 12.48 -42.43 -1.87
N ILE A 39 11.48 -41.96 -1.12
CA ILE A 39 11.56 -41.84 0.35
C ILE A 39 11.56 -43.22 1.01
N GLY A 40 12.15 -43.34 2.20
CA GLY A 40 12.40 -44.63 2.84
C GLY A 40 11.13 -45.37 3.32
N ASN A 41 10.04 -44.66 3.62
CA ASN A 41 8.78 -45.23 4.11
C ASN A 41 7.55 -44.58 3.44
N PRO A 42 7.30 -44.84 2.15
CA PRO A 42 6.28 -44.14 1.37
C PRO A 42 4.85 -44.43 1.84
N ASP A 43 4.55 -45.68 2.21
CA ASP A 43 3.24 -46.12 2.70
C ASP A 43 2.97 -45.80 4.17
N GLY A 44 3.98 -45.26 4.87
CA GLY A 44 3.89 -44.83 6.25
C GLY A 44 2.80 -43.79 6.45
N VAL A 45 2.08 -43.87 7.56
CA VAL A 45 1.09 -42.86 7.95
C VAL A 45 1.83 -41.59 8.34
N TYR A 46 1.51 -40.46 7.71
CA TYR A 46 2.01 -39.15 8.10
C TYR A 46 1.11 -38.51 9.16
N LEU A 47 -0.20 -38.49 8.91
CA LEU A 47 -1.22 -37.88 9.77
C LEU A 47 -2.50 -38.72 9.75
N THR A 48 -3.16 -38.84 10.89
CA THR A 48 -4.52 -39.39 11.02
C THR A 48 -5.42 -38.39 11.72
N ALA A 49 -6.59 -38.10 11.14
CA ALA A 49 -7.58 -37.19 11.71
C ALA A 49 -8.92 -37.90 11.85
N LYS A 50 -9.65 -37.62 12.95
CA LYS A 50 -11.01 -38.15 13.16
C LYS A 50 -12.03 -37.03 13.31
N GLU A 51 -13.14 -37.20 12.60
CA GLU A 51 -14.34 -36.35 12.63
C GLU A 51 -15.55 -37.26 12.84
N GLY A 52 -16.02 -37.38 14.08
CA GLY A 52 -17.08 -38.34 14.42
C GLY A 52 -16.67 -39.78 14.13
N GLU A 53 -17.41 -40.46 13.23
CA GLU A 53 -17.13 -41.83 12.79
C GLU A 53 -16.12 -41.93 11.64
N PHE A 54 -15.82 -40.82 10.96
CA PHE A 54 -14.91 -40.78 9.83
C PHE A 54 -13.46 -40.69 10.30
N THR A 55 -12.58 -41.44 9.64
CA THR A 55 -11.13 -41.40 9.87
C THR A 55 -10.42 -41.10 8.55
N TYR A 56 -9.67 -40.01 8.53
CA TYR A 56 -8.88 -39.56 7.38
C TYR A 56 -7.41 -39.91 7.61
N LYS A 57 -6.72 -40.36 6.56
CA LYS A 57 -5.34 -40.79 6.65
C LYS A 57 -4.52 -40.21 5.51
N LEU A 58 -3.47 -39.48 5.87
CA LEU A 58 -2.46 -38.99 4.93
C LEU A 58 -1.21 -39.86 5.01
N THR A 59 -0.63 -40.24 3.87
CA THR A 59 0.63 -41.01 3.79
C THR A 59 1.84 -40.10 3.55
N ASN A 60 3.03 -40.62 3.84
CA ASN A 60 4.29 -39.91 3.57
C ASN A 60 4.48 -39.63 2.08
N SER A 61 4.17 -40.59 1.19
CA SER A 61 4.32 -40.39 -0.25
C SER A 61 3.44 -39.26 -0.77
N ARG A 62 2.16 -39.23 -0.36
CA ARG A 62 1.22 -38.19 -0.81
C ARG A 62 1.71 -36.80 -0.44
N LEU A 63 2.17 -36.60 0.79
CA LEU A 63 2.71 -35.31 1.21
C LEU A 63 4.03 -34.98 0.52
N TYR A 64 4.95 -35.95 0.40
CA TYR A 64 6.25 -35.72 -0.23
C TYR A 64 6.12 -35.32 -1.71
N ASP A 65 5.28 -36.02 -2.48
CA ASP A 65 5.14 -35.75 -3.91
C ASP A 65 4.56 -34.34 -4.15
N GLU A 66 3.53 -33.95 -3.38
CA GLU A 66 2.96 -32.60 -3.42
C GLU A 66 3.97 -31.52 -2.98
N LEU A 67 4.74 -31.75 -1.91
CA LEU A 67 5.81 -30.82 -1.51
C LEU A 67 6.90 -30.72 -2.59
N LYS A 68 7.32 -31.85 -3.16
CA LYS A 68 8.36 -31.90 -4.18
C LYS A 68 7.94 -31.13 -5.42
N GLU A 69 6.69 -31.25 -5.85
CA GLU A 69 6.17 -30.55 -7.02
C GLU A 69 6.12 -29.03 -6.81
N ASN A 70 5.70 -28.57 -5.63
CA ASN A 70 5.46 -27.16 -5.34
C ASN A 70 6.71 -26.41 -4.84
N VAL A 71 7.53 -27.03 -3.99
CA VAL A 71 8.64 -26.38 -3.27
C VAL A 71 9.94 -27.21 -3.25
N GLY A 72 9.99 -28.32 -3.99
CA GLY A 72 11.12 -29.24 -3.98
C GLY A 72 12.43 -28.61 -4.40
N ILE A 73 12.47 -27.97 -5.57
CA ILE A 73 13.72 -27.41 -6.08
C ILE A 73 14.21 -26.21 -5.27
N SER A 74 13.31 -25.34 -4.81
CA SER A 74 13.66 -24.15 -4.02
C SER A 74 14.22 -24.56 -2.65
N SER A 75 13.62 -25.58 -2.02
CA SER A 75 14.09 -26.15 -0.76
C SER A 75 15.46 -26.83 -0.94
N LEU A 76 15.62 -27.64 -1.99
CA LEU A 76 16.90 -28.29 -2.31
C LEU A 76 18.02 -27.27 -2.55
N VAL A 77 17.77 -26.23 -3.34
CA VAL A 77 18.74 -25.16 -3.60
C VAL A 77 19.07 -24.39 -2.31
N THR A 78 18.10 -24.18 -1.43
CA THR A 78 18.31 -23.54 -0.12
C THR A 78 19.25 -24.37 0.76
N MET A 79 19.03 -25.68 0.84
CA MET A 79 19.90 -26.61 1.56
C MET A 79 21.33 -26.59 1.00
N ILE A 80 21.47 -26.72 -0.32
CA ILE A 80 22.76 -26.71 -1.02
C ILE A 80 23.51 -25.39 -0.77
N ASN A 81 22.83 -24.25 -0.92
CA ASN A 81 23.45 -22.94 -0.73
C ASN A 81 23.96 -22.76 0.70
N LYS A 82 23.21 -23.24 1.70
CA LYS A 82 23.62 -23.18 3.10
C LYS A 82 24.94 -23.92 3.32
N ASP A 83 25.07 -25.13 2.81
CA ASP A 83 26.28 -25.92 3.02
C ASP A 83 27.46 -25.43 2.17
N LEU A 84 27.21 -24.99 0.93
CA LEU A 84 28.23 -24.32 0.12
C LEU A 84 28.80 -23.06 0.80
N LEU A 85 27.96 -22.25 1.45
CA LEU A 85 28.40 -21.02 2.12
C LEU A 85 29.11 -21.28 3.45
N LYS A 86 28.91 -22.45 4.08
CA LYS A 86 29.73 -22.93 5.22
C LYS A 86 31.09 -23.43 4.79
N ASP A 87 31.20 -23.98 3.57
CA ASP A 87 32.45 -24.54 3.06
C ASP A 87 33.32 -23.51 2.32
N THR A 88 32.68 -22.56 1.64
CA THR A 88 33.37 -21.53 0.87
C THR A 88 33.92 -20.47 1.82
N LYS A 89 35.24 -20.26 1.81
CA LYS A 89 35.95 -19.39 2.76
C LYS A 89 36.68 -18.25 2.06
N LYS A 90 36.70 -17.07 2.70
CA LYS A 90 37.61 -15.96 2.35
C LYS A 90 38.32 -15.49 3.62
N GLY A 91 39.65 -15.51 3.60
CA GLY A 91 40.47 -15.21 4.78
C GLY A 91 40.38 -16.28 5.89
N GLY A 92 40.04 -17.52 5.53
CA GLY A 92 39.95 -18.64 6.48
C GLY A 92 38.61 -18.80 7.22
N ILE A 93 37.69 -17.85 7.07
CA ILE A 93 36.33 -17.88 7.67
C ILE A 93 35.31 -18.12 6.55
N SER A 94 34.29 -18.95 6.82
CA SER A 94 33.21 -19.22 5.87
C SER A 94 32.29 -18.02 5.69
N TYR A 95 31.59 -17.92 4.55
CA TYR A 95 30.59 -16.85 4.36
C TYR A 95 29.43 -16.95 5.35
N TRP A 96 29.08 -18.16 5.76
CA TRP A 96 28.08 -18.41 6.80
C TRP A 96 28.50 -17.87 8.17
N ASP A 97 29.75 -18.13 8.59
CA ASP A 97 30.27 -17.74 9.91
C ASP A 97 30.69 -16.27 9.98
N LYS A 98 30.87 -15.61 8.83
CA LYS A 98 31.11 -14.16 8.75
C LYS A 98 29.88 -13.33 9.15
N VAL A 99 28.68 -13.89 9.06
CA VAL A 99 27.45 -13.18 9.45
C VAL A 99 27.35 -13.14 10.98
N THR A 100 27.38 -11.93 11.53
CA THR A 100 27.24 -11.67 12.97
C THR A 100 25.77 -11.70 13.40
N GLN A 101 25.53 -11.87 14.70
CA GLN A 101 24.16 -11.77 15.24
C GLN A 101 23.62 -10.35 15.10
N GLU A 102 24.45 -9.34 15.38
CA GLU A 102 24.11 -7.92 15.20
C GLU A 102 23.58 -7.61 13.80
N ALA A 103 24.22 -8.14 12.75
CA ALA A 103 23.75 -7.93 11.37
C ALA A 103 22.41 -8.63 11.08
N ILE A 104 22.09 -9.73 11.78
CA ILE A 104 20.81 -10.41 11.67
C ILE A 104 19.73 -9.58 12.37
N ASP A 105 20.02 -9.14 13.60
CA ASP A 105 19.12 -8.34 14.43
C ASP A 105 18.76 -7.03 13.71
N ASP A 106 19.74 -6.35 13.11
CA ASP A 106 19.53 -5.14 12.30
C ASP A 106 18.58 -5.36 11.12
N GLU A 107 18.68 -6.49 10.42
CA GLU A 107 17.81 -6.78 9.27
C GLU A 107 16.40 -7.21 9.71
N VAL A 108 16.29 -7.92 10.83
CA VAL A 108 14.99 -8.25 11.45
C VAL A 108 14.30 -6.97 11.94
N GLU A 109 15.05 -6.07 12.57
CA GLU A 109 14.53 -4.78 13.03
C GLU A 109 14.05 -3.92 11.86
N LYS A 110 14.85 -3.78 10.78
CA LYS A 110 14.40 -3.05 9.57
C LYS A 110 13.19 -3.69 8.90
N ALA A 111 13.06 -5.02 8.95
CA ALA A 111 11.91 -5.71 8.39
C ALA A 111 10.65 -5.50 9.23
N THR A 112 10.80 -5.42 10.56
CA THR A 112 9.70 -5.18 11.51
C THR A 112 9.29 -3.71 11.53
N PHE A 113 10.27 -2.80 11.51
CA PHE A 113 10.13 -1.34 11.64
C PHE A 113 10.77 -0.62 10.45
N PRO A 114 10.15 -0.70 9.26
CA PRO A 114 10.71 -0.11 8.03
C PRO A 114 10.86 1.42 8.10
N ASP A 115 10.06 2.07 8.95
CA ASP A 115 10.04 3.52 9.15
C ASP A 115 10.68 3.95 10.49
N GLY A 116 11.35 3.02 11.19
CA GLY A 116 11.95 3.26 12.51
C GLY A 116 10.97 3.10 13.68
N LYS A 117 11.48 3.33 14.90
CA LYS A 117 10.73 3.16 16.17
C LYS A 117 10.44 4.48 16.89
N ASP A 118 11.07 5.58 16.48
CA ASP A 118 11.20 6.80 17.31
C ASP A 118 9.86 7.51 17.59
N GLU A 119 8.81 7.19 16.83
CA GLU A 119 7.46 7.77 16.97
C GLU A 119 6.40 6.76 17.45
N LEU A 120 6.78 5.51 17.73
CA LEU A 120 5.84 4.45 18.08
C LEU A 120 5.66 4.32 19.59
N THR A 121 4.41 4.14 20.01
CA THR A 121 4.07 3.73 21.37
C THR A 121 4.48 2.28 21.65
N ALA A 122 4.56 1.89 22.93
CA ALA A 122 4.88 0.51 23.31
C ALA A 122 3.85 -0.52 22.79
N GLU A 123 2.59 -0.10 22.64
CA GLU A 123 1.52 -0.93 22.08
C GLU A 123 1.73 -1.13 20.57
N GLU A 124 1.98 -0.07 19.81
CA GLU A 124 2.28 -0.15 18.37
C GLU A 124 3.54 -0.97 18.07
N ILE A 125 4.56 -0.91 18.95
CA ILE A 125 5.76 -1.75 18.84
C ILE A 125 5.40 -3.24 18.97
N THR A 126 4.59 -3.58 19.98
CA THR A 126 4.19 -4.97 20.22
C THR A 126 3.34 -5.51 19.07
N GLU A 127 2.39 -4.71 18.57
CA GLU A 127 1.57 -5.07 17.41
C GLU A 127 2.41 -5.29 16.14
N ALA A 128 3.43 -4.45 15.92
CA ALA A 128 4.34 -4.60 14.78
C ALA A 128 5.17 -5.89 14.87
N GLU A 129 5.67 -6.24 16.05
CA GLU A 129 6.42 -7.49 16.29
C GLU A 129 5.54 -8.73 16.10
N GLU A 130 4.32 -8.73 16.65
CA GLU A 130 3.37 -9.82 16.46
C GLU A 130 3.01 -10.00 14.98
N LYS A 131 2.71 -8.89 14.28
CA LYS A 131 2.43 -8.89 12.84
C LYS A 131 3.62 -9.38 12.01
N PHE A 132 4.84 -9.02 12.39
CA PHE A 132 6.05 -9.53 11.73
C PHE A 132 6.17 -11.04 11.91
N LEU A 133 6.05 -11.56 13.13
CA LEU A 133 6.11 -13.01 13.39
C LEU A 133 5.01 -13.76 12.64
N ASP A 134 3.79 -13.23 12.62
CA ASP A 134 2.67 -13.81 11.91
C ASP A 134 2.88 -13.80 10.39
N THR A 135 3.53 -12.76 9.86
CA THR A 135 3.95 -12.69 8.46
C THR A 135 5.04 -13.72 8.16
N MET A 136 6.03 -13.89 9.04
CA MET A 136 7.10 -14.89 8.88
C MET A 136 6.55 -16.31 8.88
N PHE A 137 5.59 -16.59 9.77
CA PHE A 137 4.91 -17.86 9.84
C PHE A 137 4.04 -18.11 8.59
N SER A 138 3.17 -17.17 8.23
CA SER A 138 2.22 -17.35 7.13
C SER A 138 2.86 -17.30 5.75
N SER A 139 3.91 -16.51 5.55
CA SER A 139 4.54 -16.35 4.22
C SER A 139 5.71 -17.32 4.00
N TYR A 140 6.43 -17.67 5.06
CA TYR A 140 7.67 -18.44 4.97
C TYR A 140 7.66 -19.72 5.82
N GLY A 141 6.58 -20.05 6.51
CA GLY A 141 6.48 -21.27 7.32
C GLY A 141 7.42 -21.31 8.53
N LEU A 142 7.98 -20.17 8.94
CA LEU A 142 8.96 -20.09 10.03
C LEU A 142 8.22 -19.91 11.36
N VAL A 143 8.39 -20.85 12.28
CA VAL A 143 7.57 -20.93 13.51
C VAL A 143 8.31 -20.45 14.76
N SER A 144 9.59 -20.10 14.63
CA SER A 144 10.45 -19.67 15.73
C SER A 144 11.46 -18.59 15.32
N MET A 145 11.90 -17.78 16.28
CA MET A 145 12.92 -16.76 16.04
C MET A 145 14.24 -17.36 15.53
N THR A 146 14.63 -18.52 16.04
CA THR A 146 15.82 -19.26 15.56
C THR A 146 15.74 -19.59 14.07
N GLU A 147 14.54 -19.88 13.53
CA GLU A 147 14.35 -20.16 12.10
C GLU A 147 14.40 -18.88 11.27
N ILE A 148 13.79 -17.80 11.78
CA ILE A 148 13.87 -16.47 11.19
C ILE A 148 15.33 -16.00 11.11
N GLU A 149 16.09 -16.10 12.21
CA GLU A 149 17.52 -15.77 12.24
C GLU A 149 18.34 -16.60 11.24
N ASN A 150 18.07 -17.91 11.13
CA ASN A 150 18.75 -18.76 10.15
C ASN A 150 18.39 -18.38 8.69
N HIS A 151 17.16 -17.94 8.45
CA HIS A 151 16.72 -17.44 7.15
C HIS A 151 17.48 -16.16 6.77
N TYR A 152 17.52 -15.16 7.66
CA TYR A 152 18.28 -13.93 7.45
C TYR A 152 19.79 -14.18 7.35
N ARG A 153 20.33 -15.11 8.13
CA ARG A 153 21.74 -15.52 8.02
C ARG A 153 22.09 -16.04 6.63
N LEU A 154 21.22 -16.86 6.03
CA LEU A 154 21.43 -17.34 4.67
C LEU A 154 21.38 -16.19 3.65
N ILE A 155 20.42 -15.28 3.77
CA ILE A 155 20.31 -14.10 2.89
C ILE A 155 21.59 -13.26 2.96
N LEU A 156 22.04 -12.95 4.17
CA LEU A 156 23.25 -12.15 4.40
C LEU A 156 24.51 -12.86 3.90
N ALA A 157 24.66 -14.17 4.15
CA ALA A 157 25.80 -14.94 3.67
C ALA A 157 25.87 -14.97 2.13
N LYS A 158 24.72 -15.10 1.45
CA LYS A 158 24.65 -15.00 -0.01
C LYS A 158 25.06 -13.60 -0.50
N LYS A 159 24.57 -12.53 0.15
CA LYS A 159 24.93 -11.14 -0.17
C LYS A 159 26.44 -10.90 0.01
N LEU A 160 27.05 -11.41 1.09
CA LEU A 160 28.50 -11.31 1.32
C LEU A 160 29.31 -12.01 0.23
N TYR A 161 28.92 -13.23 -0.16
CA TYR A 161 29.56 -13.96 -1.25
C TYR A 161 29.45 -13.21 -2.58
N ALA A 162 28.26 -12.71 -2.91
CA ALA A 162 28.02 -11.96 -4.14
C ALA A 162 28.79 -10.62 -4.14
N ALA A 163 28.87 -9.92 -3.01
CA ALA A 163 29.67 -8.70 -2.86
C ALA A 163 31.14 -8.96 -3.16
N ASP A 164 31.71 -10.02 -2.60
CA ASP A 164 33.08 -10.41 -2.85
C ASP A 164 33.32 -10.75 -4.33
N LYS A 165 32.36 -11.41 -5.00
CA LYS A 165 32.45 -11.68 -6.45
C LYS A 165 32.29 -10.43 -7.30
N LEU A 166 31.44 -9.49 -6.89
CA LEU A 166 31.31 -8.20 -7.57
C LEU A 166 32.61 -7.39 -7.48
N GLU A 167 33.27 -7.37 -6.32
CA GLU A 167 34.58 -6.74 -6.17
C GLU A 167 35.63 -7.34 -7.12
N GLU A 168 35.67 -8.67 -7.23
CA GLU A 168 36.55 -9.38 -8.17
C GLU A 168 36.26 -9.00 -9.63
N GLU A 169 34.98 -8.92 -10.03
CA GLU A 169 34.56 -8.49 -11.37
C GLU A 169 34.93 -7.03 -11.65
N ILE A 170 34.68 -6.14 -10.69
CA ILE A 170 35.03 -4.72 -10.80
C ILE A 170 36.55 -4.59 -10.99
N ALA A 171 37.34 -5.26 -10.16
CA ALA A 171 38.80 -5.22 -10.22
C ALA A 171 39.32 -5.75 -11.57
N THR A 172 38.81 -6.90 -12.02
CA THR A 172 39.20 -7.52 -13.28
C THR A 172 38.87 -6.62 -14.47
N LYS A 173 37.61 -6.17 -14.57
CA LYS A 173 37.16 -5.32 -15.67
C LYS A 173 37.89 -3.98 -15.70
N ASN A 174 38.17 -3.40 -14.54
CA ASN A 174 38.94 -2.16 -14.46
C ASN A 174 40.41 -2.34 -14.85
N ALA A 175 41.03 -3.47 -14.53
CA ALA A 175 42.41 -3.78 -14.93
C ALA A 175 42.54 -4.02 -16.44
N GLU A 176 41.51 -4.59 -17.08
CA GLU A 176 41.47 -4.85 -18.52
C GLU A 176 41.08 -3.62 -19.36
N ALA A 177 40.40 -2.64 -18.76
CA ALA A 177 39.91 -1.45 -19.43
C ALA A 177 41.05 -0.55 -19.95
N LYS A 178 41.03 -0.23 -21.26
CA LYS A 178 41.98 0.70 -21.89
C LYS A 178 41.48 2.14 -21.93
N LYS A 179 40.17 2.31 -21.74
CA LYS A 179 39.47 3.60 -21.68
C LYS A 179 38.37 3.54 -20.62
N ASP A 180 37.96 4.70 -20.14
CA ASP A 180 36.97 4.79 -19.06
C ASP A 180 35.64 4.12 -19.39
N SER A 181 35.17 4.18 -20.65
CA SER A 181 33.93 3.53 -21.10
C SER A 181 33.94 2.00 -21.02
N GLU A 182 35.10 1.38 -20.76
CA GLU A 182 35.26 -0.07 -20.60
C GLU A 182 35.33 -0.52 -19.14
N LYS A 183 35.50 0.43 -18.20
CA LYS A 183 35.51 0.12 -16.77
C LYS A 183 34.15 -0.42 -16.31
N TYR A 184 34.14 -1.01 -15.12
CA TYR A 184 32.90 -1.51 -14.53
C TYR A 184 31.95 -0.36 -14.21
N PHE A 185 32.43 0.64 -13.49
CA PHE A 185 31.78 1.93 -13.30
C PHE A 185 32.59 3.00 -14.02
N THR A 186 31.93 3.69 -14.95
CA THR A 186 32.50 4.77 -15.76
C THR A 186 32.36 6.10 -15.04
N GLN A 187 33.16 7.11 -15.40
CA GLN A 187 33.01 8.47 -14.89
C GLN A 187 31.61 9.05 -15.16
N SER A 188 30.94 8.61 -16.23
CA SER A 188 29.56 8.96 -16.53
C SER A 188 28.58 8.43 -15.46
N ASP A 189 28.83 7.24 -14.92
CA ASP A 189 28.01 6.67 -13.85
C ASP A 189 28.15 7.48 -12.55
N TYR A 190 29.39 7.82 -12.17
CA TYR A 190 29.64 8.70 -11.03
C TYR A 190 28.97 10.06 -11.20
N THR A 191 29.09 10.66 -12.38
CA THR A 191 28.49 11.98 -12.67
C THR A 191 26.97 11.94 -12.66
N SER A 192 26.37 10.85 -13.19
CA SER A 192 24.92 10.66 -13.21
C SER A 192 24.37 10.45 -11.80
N TYR A 193 25.03 9.62 -10.99
CA TYR A 193 24.67 9.43 -9.58
C TYR A 193 24.83 10.73 -8.80
N TYR A 194 25.98 11.41 -8.96
CA TYR A 194 26.25 12.70 -8.31
C TYR A 194 25.15 13.72 -8.61
N THR A 195 24.87 13.96 -9.90
CA THR A 195 23.87 14.93 -10.36
C THR A 195 22.47 14.60 -9.86
N SER A 196 22.16 13.32 -9.62
CA SER A 196 20.84 12.87 -9.18
C SER A 196 20.65 12.98 -7.68
N ASN A 197 21.70 12.77 -6.87
CA ASN A 197 21.58 12.60 -5.42
C ASN A 197 22.23 13.73 -4.60
N TYR A 198 23.21 14.46 -5.14
CA TYR A 198 23.87 15.55 -4.44
C TYR A 198 23.35 16.88 -4.98
N LYS A 199 22.54 17.54 -4.16
CA LYS A 199 21.82 18.76 -4.53
C LYS A 199 22.17 19.89 -3.57
N SER A 200 22.09 21.12 -4.05
CA SER A 200 22.30 22.29 -3.22
C SER A 200 21.07 22.58 -2.37
N GLU A 201 21.33 23.11 -1.18
CA GLU A 201 20.30 23.55 -0.23
C GLU A 201 20.25 25.08 -0.21
N TYR A 202 19.13 25.63 0.22
CA TYR A 202 18.85 27.05 0.07
C TYR A 202 18.37 27.65 1.39
N TRP A 203 18.92 28.81 1.73
CA TRP A 203 18.31 29.68 2.72
C TRP A 203 17.50 30.75 1.99
N ALA A 204 16.19 30.78 2.21
CA ALA A 204 15.31 31.71 1.50
C ALA A 204 14.09 32.13 2.35
N MET A 205 13.60 33.34 2.13
CA MET A 205 12.24 33.71 2.50
C MET A 205 11.33 33.57 1.30
N ILE A 206 10.30 32.75 1.42
CA ILE A 206 9.29 32.55 0.38
C ILE A 206 7.92 32.85 0.99
N VAL A 207 7.24 33.83 0.42
CA VAL A 207 5.94 34.32 0.93
C VAL A 207 4.87 34.04 -0.12
N PRO A 208 4.05 32.98 0.06
CA PRO A 208 3.08 32.53 -0.95
C PRO A 208 1.69 33.17 -0.81
N PHE A 209 1.02 33.33 -1.95
CA PHE A 209 -0.34 33.88 -2.10
C PHE A 209 -1.10 33.18 -3.23
N SER A 210 -2.42 33.09 -3.12
CA SER A 210 -3.29 32.46 -4.14
C SER A 210 -3.65 33.39 -5.30
N THR A 211 -3.40 34.70 -5.15
CA THR A 211 -3.58 35.68 -6.23
C THR A 211 -2.53 36.78 -6.17
N GLU A 212 -2.25 37.39 -7.33
CA GLU A 212 -1.40 38.58 -7.40
C GLU A 212 -1.94 39.74 -6.54
N ALA A 213 -3.27 39.90 -6.49
CA ALA A 213 -3.93 40.92 -5.70
C ALA A 213 -3.67 40.74 -4.19
N GLN A 214 -3.75 39.51 -3.68
CA GLN A 214 -3.42 39.22 -2.28
C GLN A 214 -1.97 39.62 -1.95
N ALA A 215 -1.03 39.29 -2.83
CA ALA A 215 0.38 39.63 -2.65
C ALA A 215 0.58 41.16 -2.59
N LYS A 216 -0.07 41.91 -3.50
CA LYS A 216 -0.03 43.38 -3.50
C LYS A 216 -0.70 44.00 -2.27
N ASN A 217 -1.82 43.42 -1.83
CA ASN A 217 -2.53 43.88 -0.63
C ASN A 217 -1.68 43.69 0.63
N ALA A 218 -0.91 42.61 0.72
CA ALA A 218 0.02 42.38 1.83
C ALA A 218 1.13 43.45 1.91
N LEU A 219 1.63 43.93 0.76
CA LEU A 219 2.55 45.09 0.73
C LEU A 219 1.82 46.39 1.08
N ALA A 220 0.61 46.60 0.57
CA ALA A 220 -0.18 47.80 0.85
C ALA A 220 -0.54 47.92 2.34
N GLN A 221 -0.76 46.79 3.03
CA GLN A 221 -0.89 46.73 4.49
C GLN A 221 0.34 47.27 5.23
N LEU A 222 1.52 47.24 4.62
CA LEU A 222 2.75 47.83 5.16
C LEU A 222 3.00 49.27 4.66
N GLY A 223 2.05 49.88 3.94
CA GLY A 223 2.21 51.20 3.34
C GLY A 223 3.14 51.22 2.12
N ILE A 224 3.32 50.07 1.47
CA ILE A 224 4.26 49.88 0.35
C ILE A 224 3.49 49.58 -0.94
N THR A 225 3.90 50.20 -2.04
CA THR A 225 3.39 49.90 -3.38
C THR A 225 4.53 49.52 -4.33
N ILE A 226 4.18 48.86 -5.43
CA ILE A 226 5.13 48.49 -6.47
C ILE A 226 5.10 49.56 -7.56
N LYS A 227 6.22 50.24 -7.78
CA LYS A 227 6.41 51.12 -8.93
C LYS A 227 7.02 50.32 -10.06
N THR A 228 6.27 50.10 -11.13
CA THR A 228 6.75 49.41 -12.34
C THR A 228 7.57 50.37 -13.19
N SER A 229 8.68 49.87 -13.76
CA SER A 229 9.48 50.64 -14.72
C SER A 229 8.62 51.11 -15.91
N THR A 230 8.78 52.38 -16.29
CA THR A 230 8.10 52.99 -17.44
C THR A 230 9.04 53.30 -18.61
N ALA A 231 10.36 53.23 -18.38
CA ALA A 231 11.42 53.50 -19.33
C ALA A 231 12.63 52.58 -19.09
N ASN A 232 13.32 52.18 -20.16
CA ASN A 232 14.52 51.34 -20.09
C ASN A 232 15.78 52.15 -19.70
N THR A 233 15.81 52.72 -18.50
CA THR A 233 16.97 53.47 -17.96
C THR A 233 17.41 52.91 -16.62
N SER A 234 18.66 53.14 -16.21
CA SER A 234 19.20 52.69 -14.92
C SER A 234 18.43 53.23 -13.71
N ASP A 235 17.78 54.39 -13.88
CA ASP A 235 17.13 55.13 -12.79
C ASP A 235 15.61 54.83 -12.71
N ASP A 236 15.04 54.19 -13.74
CA ASP A 236 13.64 53.76 -13.82
C ASP A 236 13.53 52.23 -13.92
N PHE A 237 13.41 51.58 -12.77
CA PHE A 237 13.32 50.13 -12.65
C PHE A 237 12.21 49.73 -11.67
N THR A 238 11.71 48.51 -11.80
CA THR A 238 10.65 48.01 -10.93
C THR A 238 11.13 47.86 -9.50
N ARG A 239 10.49 48.56 -8.56
CA ARG A 239 10.92 48.65 -7.15
C ARG A 239 9.76 48.91 -6.20
N TRP A 240 10.01 48.70 -4.92
CA TRP A 240 9.08 49.07 -3.87
C TRP A 240 9.25 50.53 -3.50
N VAL A 241 8.13 51.24 -3.32
CA VAL A 241 8.08 52.64 -2.90
C VAL A 241 7.12 52.80 -1.72
N LYS A 242 7.35 53.84 -0.92
CA LYS A 242 6.43 54.31 0.12
C LYS A 242 6.09 55.78 -0.13
N THR A 243 4.95 56.21 0.36
CA THR A 243 4.55 57.62 0.28
C THR A 243 5.06 58.38 1.50
N VAL A 244 5.83 59.44 1.27
CA VAL A 244 6.30 60.37 2.31
C VAL A 244 5.81 61.77 1.94
N GLY A 245 4.78 62.27 2.62
CA GLY A 245 4.08 63.48 2.19
C GLY A 245 3.27 63.22 0.92
N GLU A 246 3.54 63.97 -0.16
CA GLU A 246 2.94 63.76 -1.48
C GLU A 246 3.88 63.06 -2.48
N GLU A 247 5.09 62.67 -2.05
CA GLU A 247 6.11 62.07 -2.91
C GLU A 247 6.26 60.56 -2.69
N GLU A 248 6.50 59.83 -3.78
CA GLU A 248 6.89 58.42 -3.75
C GLU A 248 8.40 58.29 -3.58
N VAL A 249 8.83 57.65 -2.50
CA VAL A 249 10.24 57.42 -2.17
C VAL A 249 10.55 55.93 -2.29
N ALA A 250 11.65 55.59 -2.96
CA ALA A 250 12.12 54.21 -3.07
C ALA A 250 12.55 53.67 -1.69
N LEU A 251 12.23 52.41 -1.42
CA LEU A 251 12.68 51.75 -0.19
C LEU A 251 14.19 51.49 -0.23
N THR A 252 14.84 51.69 0.91
CA THR A 252 16.21 51.25 1.18
C THR A 252 16.29 49.72 1.31
N THR A 253 17.49 49.15 1.23
CA THR A 253 17.71 47.71 1.43
C THR A 253 17.12 47.22 2.77
N SER A 254 17.37 47.94 3.87
CA SER A 254 16.85 47.55 5.20
C SER A 254 15.32 47.58 5.25
N GLU A 255 14.67 48.54 4.59
CA GLU A 255 13.21 48.61 4.53
C GLU A 255 12.60 47.48 3.70
N VAL A 256 13.25 47.09 2.58
CA VAL A 256 12.83 45.91 1.80
C VAL A 256 12.94 44.64 2.64
N VAL A 257 14.06 44.44 3.35
CA VAL A 257 14.26 43.27 4.21
C VAL A 257 13.25 43.24 5.35
N ALA A 258 13.01 44.38 6.02
CA ALA A 258 12.01 44.50 7.08
C ALA A 258 10.59 44.15 6.59
N ALA A 259 10.22 44.60 5.39
CA ALA A 259 8.94 44.27 4.78
C ALA A 259 8.82 42.77 4.45
N MET A 260 9.89 42.15 3.92
CA MET A 260 9.94 40.70 3.69
C MET A 260 9.77 39.90 4.98
N VAL A 261 10.49 40.27 6.06
CA VAL A 261 10.35 39.64 7.38
C VAL A 261 8.93 39.79 7.93
N SER A 262 8.34 40.98 7.81
CA SER A 262 6.97 41.23 8.28
C SER A 262 5.94 40.40 7.51
N MET A 263 6.06 40.30 6.19
CA MET A 263 5.18 39.47 5.37
C MET A 263 5.35 37.98 5.70
N TYR A 264 6.58 37.50 5.82
CA TYR A 264 6.87 36.10 6.18
C TYR A 264 6.26 35.73 7.53
N ASN A 265 6.51 36.55 8.57
CA ASN A 265 5.90 36.38 9.89
C ASN A 265 4.37 36.40 9.81
N THR A 266 3.78 37.32 9.04
CA THR A 266 2.32 37.41 8.88
C THR A 266 1.72 36.17 8.23
N THR A 267 2.38 35.58 7.24
CA THR A 267 1.88 34.36 6.58
C THR A 267 2.01 33.11 7.45
N ARG A 268 2.89 33.12 8.45
CA ARG A 268 3.27 31.95 9.26
C ARG A 268 2.99 32.11 10.76
N ALA A 269 2.42 33.22 11.20
CA ALA A 269 2.19 33.51 12.62
C ALA A 269 1.43 32.39 13.35
N PHE A 270 0.47 31.74 12.67
CA PHE A 270 -0.31 30.62 13.21
C PHE A 270 0.52 29.39 13.59
N GLN A 271 1.74 29.26 13.05
CA GLN A 271 2.67 28.16 13.34
C GLN A 271 3.43 28.38 14.66
N THR A 272 3.32 29.57 15.27
CA THR A 272 4.01 29.84 16.54
C THR A 272 3.29 29.20 17.72
N GLU A 273 4.07 28.65 18.66
CA GLU A 273 3.54 28.13 19.91
C GLU A 273 2.74 29.21 20.65
N ASN A 274 1.53 28.91 21.12
CA ASN A 274 0.63 29.86 21.80
C ASN A 274 0.14 31.04 20.94
N TYR A 275 0.03 30.91 19.61
CA TYR A 275 -0.74 31.87 18.80
C TYR A 275 -2.18 32.02 19.34
N PRO A 276 -2.76 33.25 19.46
CA PRO A 276 -2.32 34.54 18.90
C PRO A 276 -1.45 35.40 19.83
N ILE A 277 -0.91 34.84 20.92
CA ILE A 277 -0.04 35.58 21.84
C ILE A 277 1.35 35.75 21.21
N ASN A 278 1.97 34.64 20.83
CA ASN A 278 3.18 34.66 20.00
C ASN A 278 2.78 34.75 18.52
N ARG A 279 3.58 35.46 17.73
CA ARG A 279 3.22 35.85 16.35
C ARG A 279 4.41 35.91 15.39
N LEU A 280 5.62 35.93 15.92
CA LEU A 280 6.85 36.15 15.15
C LEU A 280 7.60 34.83 15.02
N VAL A 281 7.65 34.28 13.82
CA VAL A 281 8.45 33.10 13.48
C VAL A 281 9.93 33.48 13.35
N LEU A 282 10.20 34.62 12.74
CA LEU A 282 11.50 35.26 12.65
C LEU A 282 11.61 36.35 13.70
N THR A 283 12.61 36.22 14.57
CA THR A 283 12.88 37.12 15.69
C THR A 283 14.33 37.60 15.68
N GLU A 284 14.53 38.87 16.05
CA GLU A 284 15.86 39.44 16.23
C GLU A 284 16.58 38.75 17.39
N GLY A 285 17.87 38.42 17.19
CA GLY A 285 18.68 37.67 18.13
C GLY A 285 18.61 36.15 17.96
N LYS A 286 17.70 35.65 17.11
CA LYS A 286 17.62 34.22 16.72
C LYS A 286 17.92 34.04 15.23
N GLN A 287 16.93 34.28 14.36
CA GLN A 287 17.06 34.04 12.92
C GLN A 287 17.84 35.16 12.23
N TYR A 288 17.87 36.36 12.80
CA TYR A 288 18.67 37.47 12.29
C TYR A 288 19.12 38.42 13.41
N THR A 289 20.10 39.26 13.12
CA THR A 289 20.51 40.42 13.93
C THR A 289 20.53 41.68 13.07
N ILE A 290 20.45 42.85 13.69
CA ILE A 290 20.59 44.14 13.01
C ILE A 290 21.88 44.78 13.50
N ASN A 291 22.79 45.13 12.59
CA ASN A 291 24.05 45.77 12.95
C ASN A 291 23.88 47.26 13.30
N GLU A 292 24.95 47.92 13.76
CA GLU A 292 24.94 49.35 14.13
C GLU A 292 24.53 50.29 12.99
N GLU A 293 24.63 49.85 11.73
CA GLU A 293 24.24 50.60 10.53
C GLU A 293 22.79 50.34 10.10
N GLY A 294 22.05 49.52 10.85
CA GLY A 294 20.67 49.15 10.53
C GLY A 294 20.53 48.09 9.43
N LEU A 295 21.60 47.32 9.15
CA LEU A 295 21.62 46.26 8.14
C LEU A 295 21.39 44.89 8.77
N TYR A 296 20.57 44.07 8.12
CA TYR A 296 20.19 42.75 8.59
C TYR A 296 21.28 41.71 8.31
N GLN A 297 21.53 40.83 9.28
CA GLN A 297 22.41 39.66 9.14
C GLN A 297 21.64 38.41 9.57
N PHE A 298 21.42 37.47 8.65
CA PHE A 298 20.65 36.25 8.90
C PHE A 298 21.56 35.11 9.35
N ASN A 299 21.03 34.25 10.24
CA ASN A 299 21.65 32.95 10.48
C ASN A 299 21.42 32.06 9.24
N THR A 300 22.51 31.54 8.70
CA THR A 300 22.49 30.61 7.55
C THR A 300 23.33 29.37 7.82
N THR A 301 23.36 28.95 9.08
CA THR A 301 24.00 27.72 9.55
C THR A 301 22.95 26.82 10.16
N VAL A 302 22.90 25.56 9.71
CA VAL A 302 21.97 24.56 10.22
C VAL A 302 22.31 24.26 11.69
N SER A 303 21.30 24.30 12.55
CA SER A 303 21.40 23.89 13.95
C SER A 303 20.72 22.54 14.14
N GLU A 304 21.42 21.58 14.74
CA GLU A 304 20.84 20.30 15.16
C GLU A 304 20.19 20.39 16.55
N GLU A 305 20.46 21.45 17.32
CA GLU A 305 20.00 21.60 18.72
C GLU A 305 18.76 22.51 18.85
N ASP A 306 18.57 23.49 17.95
CA ASP A 306 17.42 24.40 17.93
C ASP A 306 16.89 24.55 16.50
N GLU A 307 15.91 23.71 16.15
CA GLU A 307 15.27 23.71 14.82
C GLU A 307 14.64 25.06 14.44
N THR A 308 14.28 25.90 15.42
CA THR A 308 13.72 27.22 15.13
C THR A 308 14.71 28.12 14.39
N LEU A 309 16.02 27.87 14.53
CA LEU A 309 17.07 28.56 13.77
C LEU A 309 17.09 28.18 12.29
N ASN A 310 16.50 27.04 11.92
CA ASN A 310 16.46 26.52 10.55
C ASN A 310 15.20 26.95 9.78
N ALA A 311 14.35 27.83 10.33
CA ALA A 311 13.06 28.21 9.73
C ALA A 311 13.14 28.74 8.27
N LEU A 312 14.31 29.20 7.84
CA LEU A 312 14.56 29.71 6.49
C LEU A 312 15.37 28.74 5.62
N HIS A 313 15.74 27.59 6.17
CA HIS A 313 16.49 26.55 5.48
C HIS A 313 15.55 25.63 4.73
N TYR A 314 15.91 25.31 3.49
CA TYR A 314 15.21 24.34 2.65
C TYR A 314 16.25 23.43 2.01
N THR A 315 16.13 22.14 2.27
CA THR A 315 16.77 21.10 1.47
C THR A 315 16.25 21.13 0.03
N TYR A 316 16.96 20.48 -0.89
CA TYR A 316 16.51 20.38 -2.28
C TYR A 316 15.13 19.74 -2.40
N ASP A 317 14.87 18.65 -1.66
CA ASP A 317 13.63 17.90 -1.74
C ASP A 317 12.46 18.72 -1.17
N GLU A 318 12.66 19.43 -0.06
CA GLU A 318 11.65 20.33 0.51
C GLU A 318 11.28 21.44 -0.48
N ILE A 319 12.25 22.13 -1.09
CA ILE A 319 11.93 23.22 -2.03
C ILE A 319 11.37 22.69 -3.35
N TYR A 320 11.77 21.49 -3.78
CA TYR A 320 11.25 20.85 -4.98
C TYR A 320 9.79 20.42 -4.79
N ALA A 321 9.47 19.81 -3.64
CA ALA A 321 8.12 19.47 -3.22
C ALA A 321 7.26 20.72 -3.01
N TYR A 322 7.85 21.78 -2.46
CA TYR A 322 7.21 23.08 -2.28
C TYR A 322 6.80 23.70 -3.62
N GLN A 323 7.75 23.86 -4.56
CA GLN A 323 7.53 24.25 -5.95
C GLN A 323 8.82 24.14 -6.77
N SER A 324 8.93 23.14 -7.66
CA SER A 324 10.10 22.94 -8.53
C SER A 324 10.51 24.17 -9.37
N SER A 325 9.55 25.02 -9.77
CA SER A 325 9.85 26.26 -10.49
C SER A 325 10.53 27.33 -9.61
N VAL A 326 10.23 27.33 -8.31
CA VAL A 326 10.89 28.20 -7.32
C VAL A 326 12.32 27.72 -7.10
N GLN A 327 12.54 26.40 -6.95
CA GLN A 327 13.87 25.81 -6.85
C GLN A 327 14.75 26.20 -8.05
N ASN A 328 14.22 26.04 -9.27
CA ASN A 328 14.94 26.43 -10.49
C ASN A 328 15.26 27.93 -10.55
N TYR A 329 14.37 28.77 -10.04
CA TYR A 329 14.57 30.23 -10.00
C TYR A 329 15.66 30.63 -8.99
N LEU A 330 15.62 30.05 -7.78
CA LEU A 330 16.64 30.24 -6.73
C LEU A 330 18.04 29.82 -7.22
N LYS A 331 18.12 28.71 -7.96
CA LYS A 331 19.38 28.17 -8.49
C LYS A 331 19.95 29.02 -9.63
N ASN A 332 19.14 29.32 -10.65
CA ASN A 332 19.65 29.83 -11.92
C ASN A 332 19.54 31.36 -12.07
N THR A 333 18.72 32.02 -11.25
CA THR A 333 18.41 33.45 -11.43
C THR A 333 18.82 34.31 -10.23
N MET A 334 18.59 33.85 -9.00
CA MET A 334 18.79 34.67 -7.81
C MET A 334 20.22 34.62 -7.27
N VAL A 335 20.67 35.72 -6.68
CA VAL A 335 21.93 35.82 -5.90
C VAL A 335 21.62 35.93 -4.41
N SER A 336 22.53 35.50 -3.55
CA SER A 336 22.34 35.59 -2.10
C SER A 336 22.42 37.04 -1.61
N TYR A 337 21.54 37.40 -0.68
CA TYR A 337 21.58 38.66 0.05
C TYR A 337 22.85 38.75 0.90
N THR A 338 23.40 39.96 0.99
CA THR A 338 24.50 40.33 1.89
C THR A 338 24.24 41.73 2.47
N THR A 339 24.94 42.09 3.54
CA THR A 339 24.86 43.46 4.10
C THR A 339 25.29 44.55 3.11
N SER A 340 26.03 44.21 2.06
CA SER A 340 26.42 45.13 0.98
C SER A 340 25.42 45.17 -0.19
N SER A 341 24.24 44.55 -0.05
CA SER A 341 23.24 44.51 -1.13
C SER A 341 22.55 45.86 -1.30
N GLU A 342 22.30 46.24 -2.55
CA GLU A 342 21.64 47.49 -2.92
C GLU A 342 20.34 47.23 -3.70
N VAL A 343 19.41 48.18 -3.62
CA VAL A 343 18.18 48.20 -4.44
C VAL A 343 18.46 49.02 -5.70
N THR A 344 18.92 48.35 -6.76
CA THR A 344 19.24 48.95 -8.07
C THR A 344 18.49 48.21 -9.17
N TYR A 345 18.67 48.54 -10.45
CA TYR A 345 18.03 47.84 -11.58
C TYR A 345 18.64 46.44 -11.89
N THR A 346 19.78 46.10 -11.30
CA THR A 346 20.47 44.81 -11.49
C THR A 346 20.27 43.84 -10.32
N GLN A 347 19.41 44.19 -9.37
CA GLN A 347 19.17 43.40 -8.18
C GLN A 347 18.57 42.02 -8.53
N LYS A 348 19.08 40.98 -7.86
CA LYS A 348 18.61 39.59 -8.02
C LYS A 348 18.47 38.85 -6.68
N TRP A 349 18.62 39.55 -5.56
CA TRP A 349 18.54 38.96 -4.22
C TRP A 349 17.10 38.89 -3.68
N PHE A 350 16.18 39.67 -4.26
CA PHE A 350 14.74 39.56 -4.02
C PHE A 350 13.92 39.83 -5.28
N THR A 351 12.65 39.44 -5.26
CA THR A 351 11.70 39.71 -6.35
C THR A 351 10.86 40.96 -6.06
N PRO A 352 10.94 42.04 -6.86
CA PRO A 352 10.16 43.26 -6.63
C PRO A 352 8.68 43.11 -7.03
N THR A 353 8.34 42.14 -7.88
CA THR A 353 6.97 41.74 -8.20
C THR A 353 6.74 40.30 -7.77
N PRO A 354 5.51 39.95 -7.37
CA PRO A 354 5.18 38.57 -7.03
C PRO A 354 5.36 37.70 -8.28
N GLN A 355 6.15 36.64 -8.17
CA GLN A 355 6.39 35.70 -9.26
C GLN A 355 5.25 34.69 -9.33
N SER A 356 4.75 34.47 -10.55
CA SER A 356 3.67 33.53 -10.83
C SER A 356 4.21 32.14 -11.12
N TYR A 357 3.65 31.13 -10.47
CA TYR A 357 3.97 29.72 -10.66
C TYR A 357 2.69 28.90 -10.88
N SER A 358 2.83 27.63 -11.28
CA SER A 358 1.70 26.71 -11.52
C SER A 358 0.59 27.30 -12.41
N SER A 359 0.98 27.88 -13.54
CA SER A 359 0.04 28.50 -14.50
C SER A 359 -0.84 29.62 -13.90
N GLY A 360 -0.34 30.33 -12.89
CA GLY A 360 -1.04 31.48 -12.29
C GLY A 360 -1.90 31.14 -11.06
N SER A 361 -1.78 29.93 -10.50
CA SER A 361 -2.46 29.58 -9.25
C SER A 361 -1.66 29.97 -7.99
N ILE A 362 -0.35 30.19 -8.12
CA ILE A 362 0.55 30.51 -7.01
C ILE A 362 1.32 31.78 -7.32
N TYR A 363 1.39 32.71 -6.36
CA TYR A 363 2.16 33.94 -6.44
C TYR A 363 3.08 34.05 -5.23
N CYS A 364 4.39 34.28 -5.44
CA CYS A 364 5.34 34.39 -4.33
C CYS A 364 6.20 35.66 -4.41
N PHE A 365 6.46 36.27 -3.26
CA PHE A 365 7.68 37.06 -3.08
C PHE A 365 8.79 36.15 -2.57
N ILE A 366 9.99 36.30 -3.14
CA ILE A 366 11.15 35.47 -2.82
C ILE A 366 12.34 36.36 -2.50
N MET A 367 13.06 36.02 -1.44
CA MET A 367 14.37 36.59 -1.11
C MET A 367 15.36 35.46 -0.81
N LYS A 368 16.48 35.42 -1.53
CA LYS A 368 17.52 34.40 -1.34
C LYS A 368 18.55 34.92 -0.33
N LEU A 369 18.80 34.15 0.72
CA LEU A 369 19.70 34.52 1.83
C LEU A 369 21.07 33.87 1.67
N ALA A 370 21.10 32.57 1.39
CA ALA A 370 22.33 31.81 1.16
C ALA A 370 22.04 30.56 0.32
N GLU A 371 23.12 29.91 -0.12
CA GLU A 371 23.10 28.63 -0.82
C GLU A 371 24.19 27.75 -0.22
N VAL A 372 23.83 26.56 0.23
CA VAL A 372 24.78 25.53 0.62
C VAL A 372 25.04 24.70 -0.63
N ALA A 373 26.19 24.93 -1.26
CA ALA A 373 26.57 24.19 -2.46
C ALA A 373 26.67 22.69 -2.15
N ALA A 374 26.30 21.85 -3.11
CA ALA A 374 26.53 20.42 -2.99
C ALA A 374 28.04 20.17 -2.87
N PRO A 375 28.48 19.16 -2.08
CA PRO A 375 29.90 18.85 -1.95
C PRO A 375 30.48 18.52 -3.33
N GLU A 376 31.69 18.98 -3.62
CA GLU A 376 32.36 18.68 -4.89
C GLU A 376 32.38 17.16 -5.15
N GLN A 377 31.99 16.73 -6.36
CA GLN A 377 31.87 15.31 -6.71
C GLN A 377 33.13 14.51 -6.34
N SER A 378 34.31 15.10 -6.53
CA SER A 378 35.60 14.47 -6.20
C SER A 378 35.73 14.06 -4.72
N THR A 379 35.06 14.76 -3.82
CA THR A 379 35.10 14.51 -2.36
C THR A 379 34.14 13.41 -1.92
N VAL A 380 33.11 13.10 -2.71
CA VAL A 380 32.08 12.09 -2.42
C VAL A 380 32.19 10.84 -3.30
N ASN A 381 33.18 10.75 -4.18
CA ASN A 381 33.34 9.62 -5.10
C ASN A 381 33.44 8.25 -4.38
N GLU A 382 34.04 8.18 -3.17
CA GLU A 382 34.10 6.91 -2.43
C GLU A 382 32.72 6.43 -1.96
N GLU A 383 31.88 7.37 -1.52
CA GLU A 383 30.49 7.11 -1.13
C GLU A 383 29.65 6.71 -2.35
N ILE A 384 29.79 7.44 -3.45
CA ILE A 384 29.16 7.10 -4.73
C ILE A 384 29.56 5.69 -5.17
N TYR A 385 30.83 5.31 -5.03
CA TYR A 385 31.28 3.95 -5.35
C TYR A 385 30.54 2.90 -4.50
N LYS A 386 30.44 3.10 -3.18
CA LYS A 386 29.70 2.19 -2.28
C LYS A 386 28.23 2.07 -2.71
N LYS A 387 27.59 3.19 -3.06
CA LYS A 387 26.19 3.21 -3.53
C LYS A 387 25.99 2.55 -4.89
N LEU A 388 26.95 2.69 -5.81
CA LEU A 388 26.91 1.97 -7.09
C LEU A 388 27.07 0.46 -6.88
N VAL A 389 27.96 0.03 -5.98
CA VAL A 389 28.11 -1.38 -5.59
C VAL A 389 26.81 -1.93 -4.98
N GLU A 390 26.23 -1.24 -4.00
CA GLU A 390 24.94 -1.60 -3.39
C GLU A 390 23.83 -1.74 -4.45
N LYS A 391 23.75 -0.80 -5.40
CA LYS A 391 22.77 -0.83 -6.49
C LYS A 391 22.96 -2.01 -7.45
N THR A 392 24.19 -2.49 -7.63
CA THR A 392 24.48 -3.66 -8.46
C THR A 392 24.17 -4.98 -7.74
N LEU A 393 24.29 -5.03 -6.41
CA LEU A 393 23.99 -6.19 -5.56
C LEU A 393 22.48 -6.45 -5.38
N THR A 394 21.78 -6.58 -6.51
CA THR A 394 20.38 -6.99 -6.57
C THR A 394 20.22 -8.48 -6.28
N ASP A 395 19.02 -8.93 -5.89
CA ASP A 395 18.73 -10.35 -5.65
C ASP A 395 19.02 -11.23 -6.88
N THR A 396 18.77 -10.71 -8.09
CA THR A 396 19.11 -11.40 -9.34
C THR A 396 20.62 -11.59 -9.48
N PHE A 397 21.42 -10.58 -9.14
CA PHE A 397 22.88 -10.71 -9.17
C PHE A 397 23.35 -11.73 -8.13
N VAL A 398 22.82 -11.66 -6.91
CA VAL A 398 23.13 -12.60 -5.83
C VAL A 398 22.82 -14.04 -6.24
N GLU A 399 21.62 -14.31 -6.75
CA GLU A 399 21.23 -15.66 -7.17
C GLU A 399 22.00 -16.15 -8.41
N THR A 400 22.40 -15.24 -9.30
CA THR A 400 23.31 -15.56 -10.42
C THR A 400 24.65 -16.05 -9.89
N LYS A 401 25.25 -15.36 -8.91
CA LYS A 401 26.53 -15.77 -8.30
C LYS A 401 26.42 -17.09 -7.54
N MET A 402 25.30 -17.34 -6.87
CA MET A 402 25.05 -18.63 -6.25
C MET A 402 24.88 -19.76 -7.29
N ALA A 403 24.26 -19.48 -8.45
CA ALA A 403 24.15 -20.46 -9.53
C ALA A 403 25.51 -20.80 -10.16
N GLU A 404 26.36 -19.79 -10.39
CA GLU A 404 27.75 -19.97 -10.83
C GLU A 404 28.55 -20.80 -9.82
N LEU A 405 28.41 -20.55 -8.51
CA LEU A 405 29.06 -21.34 -7.47
C LEU A 405 28.63 -22.80 -7.51
N ARG A 406 27.32 -23.07 -7.63
CA ARG A 406 26.80 -24.46 -7.76
C ARG A 406 27.35 -25.17 -8.99
N GLN A 407 27.53 -24.44 -10.10
CA GLN A 407 28.16 -24.98 -11.31
C GLN A 407 29.65 -25.29 -11.07
N GLU A 408 30.40 -24.36 -10.48
CA GLU A 408 31.83 -24.52 -10.16
C GLU A 408 32.06 -25.75 -9.27
N LYS A 409 31.18 -25.96 -8.28
CA LYS A 409 31.25 -27.08 -7.34
C LYS A 409 30.66 -28.39 -7.86
N GLY A 410 30.16 -28.40 -9.10
CA GLY A 410 29.74 -29.62 -9.80
C GLY A 410 28.47 -30.25 -9.22
N LEU A 411 27.41 -29.47 -9.02
CA LEU A 411 26.10 -29.98 -8.61
C LEU A 411 25.62 -31.10 -9.54
N VAL A 412 25.16 -32.21 -8.93
CA VAL A 412 24.51 -33.34 -9.60
C VAL A 412 23.12 -33.52 -9.00
N ILE A 413 22.07 -33.62 -9.82
CA ILE A 413 20.69 -33.87 -9.36
C ILE A 413 20.21 -35.21 -9.94
N TYR A 414 19.82 -36.13 -9.06
CA TYR A 414 19.43 -37.49 -9.44
C TYR A 414 17.93 -37.62 -9.68
N ASP A 415 17.09 -36.79 -9.06
CA ASP A 415 15.65 -36.72 -9.35
C ASP A 415 15.40 -35.96 -10.66
N THR A 416 14.75 -36.63 -11.62
CA THR A 416 14.53 -36.11 -12.97
C THR A 416 13.62 -34.88 -13.00
N PHE A 417 12.62 -34.82 -12.11
CA PHE A 417 11.68 -33.69 -12.03
C PHE A 417 12.39 -32.45 -11.47
N LEU A 418 13.09 -32.60 -10.35
CA LEU A 418 13.83 -31.51 -9.72
C LEU A 418 14.97 -30.99 -10.61
N GLU A 419 15.68 -31.90 -11.29
CA GLU A 419 16.75 -31.52 -12.23
C GLU A 419 16.24 -30.64 -13.36
N LYS A 420 15.05 -30.96 -13.90
CA LYS A 420 14.41 -30.18 -14.94
C LYS A 420 14.04 -28.77 -14.48
N GLN A 421 13.44 -28.66 -13.29
CA GLN A 421 13.15 -27.36 -12.69
C GLN A 421 14.43 -26.55 -12.46
N TYR A 422 15.50 -27.21 -11.98
CA TYR A 422 16.80 -26.56 -11.80
C TYR A 422 17.38 -26.04 -13.11
N VAL A 423 17.42 -26.86 -14.17
CA VAL A 423 17.93 -26.47 -15.50
C VAL A 423 17.18 -25.25 -16.02
N SER A 424 15.85 -25.23 -15.87
CA SER A 424 15.03 -24.07 -16.26
C SER A 424 15.43 -22.82 -15.47
N SER A 425 15.54 -22.93 -14.14
CA SER A 425 15.92 -21.81 -13.28
C SER A 425 17.35 -21.30 -13.57
N ALA A 426 18.33 -22.20 -13.73
CA ALA A 426 19.73 -21.86 -14.01
C ALA A 426 19.88 -21.11 -15.34
N LYS A 427 19.08 -21.47 -16.35
CA LYS A 427 19.06 -20.79 -17.65
C LYS A 427 18.64 -19.32 -17.53
N THR A 428 17.76 -18.97 -16.60
CA THR A 428 17.37 -17.56 -16.35
C THR A 428 18.57 -16.71 -15.90
N TYR A 429 19.51 -17.34 -15.19
CA TYR A 429 20.77 -16.75 -14.75
C TYR A 429 21.93 -16.93 -15.75
N LYS A 430 21.65 -17.44 -16.96
CA LYS A 430 22.64 -17.75 -18.02
C LYS A 430 23.71 -18.77 -17.58
N VAL A 431 23.40 -19.61 -16.60
CA VAL A 431 24.26 -20.71 -16.14
C VAL A 431 23.83 -22.01 -16.81
N THR A 432 24.79 -22.80 -17.29
CA THR A 432 24.52 -24.11 -17.91
C THR A 432 24.61 -25.23 -16.87
N HIS A 433 23.66 -26.17 -16.93
CA HIS A 433 23.67 -27.39 -16.13
C HIS A 433 23.51 -28.59 -17.06
N GLU A 434 24.47 -29.51 -17.05
CA GLU A 434 24.41 -30.73 -17.85
C GLU A 434 23.53 -31.78 -17.16
N THR A 435 22.58 -32.36 -17.90
CA THR A 435 21.67 -33.36 -17.35
C THR A 435 22.39 -34.63 -16.92
N THR A 436 22.11 -35.06 -15.70
CA THR A 436 22.69 -36.19 -15.01
C THR A 436 22.13 -37.50 -15.55
N LYS A 437 23.02 -38.36 -16.07
CA LYS A 437 22.67 -39.69 -16.61
C LYS A 437 22.64 -40.81 -15.56
N LYS A 438 23.13 -40.56 -14.35
CA LYS A 438 23.21 -41.55 -13.26
C LYS A 438 21.89 -41.59 -12.50
N ALA A 439 21.42 -42.79 -12.18
CA ALA A 439 20.32 -43.02 -11.24
C ALA A 439 20.85 -43.12 -9.80
N SER A 440 19.98 -42.88 -8.82
CA SER A 440 20.21 -43.14 -7.41
C SER A 440 18.92 -43.63 -6.78
N GLU A 441 18.99 -44.59 -5.86
CA GLU A 441 17.80 -45.13 -5.18
C GLU A 441 17.28 -44.17 -4.10
N ASN A 442 18.16 -43.41 -3.44
CA ASN A 442 17.82 -42.61 -2.26
C ASN A 442 18.39 -41.18 -2.24
N LEU A 443 19.30 -40.82 -3.14
CA LEU A 443 19.87 -39.47 -3.20
C LEU A 443 19.09 -38.61 -4.19
N VAL A 444 18.69 -37.40 -3.78
CA VAL A 444 18.11 -36.39 -4.69
C VAL A 444 19.18 -35.54 -5.34
N ALA A 445 20.29 -35.26 -4.66
CA ALA A 445 21.41 -34.49 -5.20
C ALA A 445 22.74 -34.79 -4.49
N SER A 446 23.85 -34.42 -5.12
CA SER A 446 25.17 -34.36 -4.50
C SER A 446 25.99 -33.18 -5.02
N ILE A 447 26.85 -32.62 -4.17
CA ILE A 447 27.76 -31.53 -4.54
C ILE A 447 28.97 -31.50 -3.60
N GLU A 448 30.18 -31.46 -4.14
CA GLU A 448 31.45 -31.34 -3.38
C GLU A 448 31.54 -32.21 -2.10
N GLY A 449 31.11 -33.47 -2.16
CA GLY A 449 31.15 -34.40 -1.02
C GLY A 449 29.97 -34.32 -0.04
N HIS A 450 29.03 -33.40 -0.26
CA HIS A 450 27.71 -33.43 0.36
C HIS A 450 26.74 -34.29 -0.44
N GLU A 451 25.97 -35.10 0.26
CA GLU A 451 24.91 -35.94 -0.29
C GLU A 451 23.58 -35.54 0.35
N TYR A 452 22.55 -35.35 -0.48
CA TYR A 452 21.20 -34.98 -0.04
C TYR A 452 20.27 -36.13 -0.37
N THR A 453 19.68 -36.72 0.66
CA THR A 453 18.73 -37.83 0.54
C THR A 453 17.30 -37.33 0.31
N THR A 454 16.44 -38.20 -0.24
CA THR A 454 14.99 -37.96 -0.35
C THR A 454 14.35 -37.64 0.99
N ASP A 455 14.70 -38.38 2.05
CA ASP A 455 14.16 -38.16 3.39
C ASP A 455 14.60 -36.81 4.00
N GLN A 456 15.86 -36.39 3.79
CA GLN A 456 16.33 -35.07 4.23
C GLN A 456 15.61 -33.92 3.51
N LEU A 457 15.40 -34.05 2.20
CA LEU A 457 14.62 -33.06 1.45
C LEU A 457 13.17 -33.05 1.93
N PHE A 458 12.58 -34.21 2.15
CA PHE A 458 11.22 -34.32 2.68
C PHE A 458 11.08 -33.61 4.03
N ASP A 459 11.97 -33.87 4.99
CA ASP A 459 11.93 -33.22 6.30
C ASP A 459 12.14 -31.70 6.21
N ALA A 460 13.02 -31.23 5.31
CA ALA A 460 13.23 -29.80 5.11
C ALA A 460 12.00 -29.08 4.55
N MET A 461 11.31 -29.69 3.58
CA MET A 461 10.06 -29.15 3.01
C MET A 461 8.92 -29.23 4.02
N ASP A 462 8.76 -30.36 4.70
CA ASP A 462 7.68 -30.62 5.67
C ASP A 462 7.75 -29.65 6.85
N LYS A 463 8.95 -29.35 7.33
CA LYS A 463 9.17 -28.42 8.41
C LYS A 463 8.61 -27.01 8.13
N ILE A 464 8.69 -26.57 6.87
CA ILE A 464 8.32 -25.21 6.47
C ILE A 464 6.90 -25.17 5.89
N TYR A 465 6.58 -26.08 4.98
CA TYR A 465 5.35 -26.06 4.18
C TYR A 465 4.38 -27.20 4.54
N GLY A 466 4.79 -28.11 5.43
CA GLY A 466 4.01 -29.30 5.78
C GLY A 466 2.70 -28.96 6.48
N ILE A 467 2.66 -27.96 7.36
CA ILE A 467 1.42 -27.56 8.05
C ILE A 467 0.35 -27.12 7.04
N SER A 468 0.68 -26.14 6.19
CA SER A 468 -0.27 -25.60 5.21
C SER A 468 -0.75 -26.65 4.23
N LEU A 469 0.16 -27.49 3.72
CA LEU A 469 -0.21 -28.54 2.80
C LEU A 469 -1.00 -29.66 3.48
N ALA A 470 -0.65 -30.05 4.70
CA ALA A 470 -1.40 -31.07 5.45
C ALA A 470 -2.83 -30.61 5.74
N ILE A 471 -3.06 -29.32 6.07
CA ILE A 471 -4.42 -28.78 6.22
C ILE A 471 -5.20 -28.93 4.92
N THR A 472 -4.62 -28.51 3.79
CA THR A 472 -5.23 -28.65 2.47
C THR A 472 -5.58 -30.11 2.19
N LEU A 473 -4.60 -31.01 2.23
CA LEU A 473 -4.78 -32.43 1.90
C LEU A 473 -5.78 -33.14 2.83
N ILE A 474 -5.79 -32.83 4.13
CA ILE A 474 -6.80 -33.38 5.04
C ILE A 474 -8.19 -32.88 4.67
N ASN A 475 -8.33 -31.62 4.27
CA ASN A 475 -9.61 -31.12 3.79
C ASN A 475 -10.06 -31.82 2.50
N GLU A 476 -9.14 -32.16 1.60
CA GLU A 476 -9.45 -32.97 0.41
C GLU A 476 -9.97 -34.35 0.79
N GLU A 477 -9.28 -35.04 1.71
CA GLU A 477 -9.70 -36.34 2.23
C GLU A 477 -11.08 -36.27 2.90
N ARG A 478 -11.36 -35.19 3.63
CA ARG A 478 -12.69 -34.98 4.23
C ARG A 478 -13.79 -34.96 3.18
N PHE A 479 -13.62 -34.18 2.11
CA PHE A 479 -14.62 -34.09 1.05
C PHE A 479 -14.82 -35.41 0.30
N LEU A 480 -13.78 -36.23 0.17
CA LEU A 480 -13.86 -37.50 -0.55
C LEU A 480 -14.34 -38.68 0.31
N VAL A 481 -14.01 -38.72 1.60
CA VAL A 481 -14.32 -39.86 2.48
C VAL A 481 -15.61 -39.66 3.29
N ASN A 482 -15.93 -38.42 3.67
CA ASN A 482 -17.13 -38.15 4.48
C ASN A 482 -18.38 -38.22 3.60
N THR A 483 -19.26 -39.18 3.88
CA THR A 483 -20.48 -39.42 3.10
C THR A 483 -21.53 -38.31 3.26
N ASN A 484 -21.37 -37.40 4.21
CA ASN A 484 -22.18 -36.18 4.28
C ASN A 484 -21.87 -35.21 3.14
N TYR A 485 -20.67 -35.31 2.52
CA TYR A 485 -20.28 -34.50 1.36
C TYR A 485 -20.26 -35.34 0.08
N ASN A 486 -19.54 -36.48 0.08
CA ASN A 486 -19.44 -37.35 -1.09
C ASN A 486 -20.53 -38.42 -1.12
N LYS A 487 -21.66 -38.08 -1.73
CA LYS A 487 -22.76 -39.02 -2.01
C LYS A 487 -22.61 -39.80 -3.33
N TYR A 488 -21.55 -39.53 -4.10
CA TYR A 488 -21.41 -39.97 -5.49
C TYR A 488 -20.47 -41.16 -5.67
N PHE A 489 -19.41 -41.25 -4.85
CA PHE A 489 -18.34 -42.23 -5.01
C PHE A 489 -17.91 -42.85 -3.67
N ASP A 490 -17.87 -44.17 -3.58
CA ASP A 490 -17.40 -44.88 -2.39
C ASP A 490 -15.88 -45.10 -2.43
N THR A 491 -15.15 -44.24 -1.71
CA THR A 491 -13.68 -44.32 -1.56
C THR A 491 -13.22 -45.52 -0.73
N THR A 492 -14.11 -46.15 0.04
CA THR A 492 -13.80 -47.30 0.91
C THR A 492 -14.01 -48.64 0.20
N SER A 493 -14.64 -48.64 -0.98
CA SER A 493 -14.95 -49.84 -1.75
C SER A 493 -13.70 -50.58 -2.24
N THR A 494 -13.65 -51.88 -1.95
CA THR A 494 -12.62 -52.80 -2.46
C THR A 494 -12.94 -53.34 -3.86
N ALA A 495 -13.92 -52.77 -4.57
CA ALA A 495 -14.28 -53.21 -5.91
C ALA A 495 -13.12 -53.01 -6.91
N ASN A 496 -12.93 -53.96 -7.82
CA ASN A 496 -11.83 -53.95 -8.78
C ASN A 496 -12.06 -53.02 -9.99
N LYS A 497 -13.31 -52.69 -10.30
CA LYS A 497 -13.66 -51.77 -11.40
C LYS A 497 -14.09 -50.43 -10.83
N GLU A 498 -13.55 -49.35 -11.38
CA GLU A 498 -13.89 -47.99 -10.97
C GLU A 498 -15.41 -47.74 -10.99
N LYS A 499 -16.08 -48.10 -12.10
CA LYS A 499 -17.54 -47.93 -12.26
C LYS A 499 -18.37 -48.51 -11.11
N ASP A 500 -17.91 -49.61 -10.52
CA ASP A 500 -18.61 -50.31 -9.44
C ASP A 500 -18.42 -49.62 -8.07
N LYS A 501 -17.57 -48.58 -8.00
CA LYS A 501 -17.38 -47.71 -6.83
C LYS A 501 -18.26 -46.45 -6.88
N TRP A 502 -18.87 -46.14 -8.02
CA TRP A 502 -19.78 -45.01 -8.17
C TRP A 502 -21.17 -45.34 -7.65
N LEU A 503 -21.58 -44.64 -6.60
CA LEU A 503 -22.91 -44.72 -6.00
C LEU A 503 -23.96 -44.02 -6.88
N ASP A 504 -23.54 -42.99 -7.63
CA ASP A 504 -24.35 -42.25 -8.59
C ASP A 504 -23.84 -42.49 -10.02
N GLN A 505 -24.63 -43.21 -10.81
CA GLN A 505 -24.28 -43.56 -12.18
C GLN A 505 -24.51 -42.41 -13.17
N GLU A 506 -25.41 -41.46 -12.88
CA GLU A 506 -25.63 -40.29 -13.73
C GLU A 506 -24.42 -39.35 -13.60
N LYS A 507 -23.98 -39.10 -12.36
CA LYS A 507 -22.79 -38.28 -12.10
C LYS A 507 -21.53 -38.87 -12.73
N TYR A 508 -21.37 -40.20 -12.69
CA TYR A 508 -20.27 -40.88 -13.38
C TYR A 508 -20.27 -40.61 -14.90
N GLN A 509 -21.44 -40.64 -15.56
CA GLN A 509 -21.54 -40.38 -17.01
C GLN A 509 -21.30 -38.90 -17.34
N GLU A 510 -21.80 -37.99 -16.51
CA GLU A 510 -21.57 -36.55 -16.63
C GLU A 510 -20.07 -36.24 -16.64
N LEU A 511 -19.34 -36.68 -15.62
CA LEU A 511 -17.89 -36.47 -15.51
C LEU A 511 -17.11 -37.23 -16.59
N THR A 512 -17.64 -38.34 -17.12
CA THR A 512 -17.06 -39.05 -18.28
C THR A 512 -17.16 -38.22 -19.55
N THR A 513 -18.28 -37.54 -19.72
CA THR A 513 -18.49 -36.61 -20.82
C THR A 513 -17.56 -35.41 -20.70
N GLU A 514 -17.40 -34.86 -19.49
CA GLU A 514 -16.51 -33.72 -19.23
C GLU A 514 -15.04 -34.04 -19.54
N VAL A 515 -14.51 -35.16 -19.04
CA VAL A 515 -13.14 -35.64 -19.39
C VAL A 515 -12.97 -35.81 -20.90
N SER A 516 -14.00 -36.34 -21.58
CA SER A 516 -13.97 -36.53 -23.03
C SER A 516 -13.96 -35.19 -23.78
N ASN A 517 -14.76 -34.22 -23.32
CA ASN A 517 -14.79 -32.86 -23.88
C ASN A 517 -13.46 -32.15 -23.68
N GLU A 518 -12.84 -32.30 -22.52
CA GLU A 518 -11.54 -31.70 -22.23
C GLU A 518 -10.44 -32.24 -23.14
N LYS A 519 -10.45 -33.56 -23.37
CA LYS A 519 -9.56 -34.21 -24.34
C LYS A 519 -9.79 -33.73 -25.77
N LEU A 520 -11.06 -33.50 -26.14
CA LEU A 520 -11.42 -32.93 -27.44
C LEU A 520 -10.94 -31.48 -27.57
N ASN A 521 -11.09 -30.64 -26.54
CA ASN A 521 -10.61 -29.27 -26.51
C ASN A 521 -9.08 -29.21 -26.68
N PHE A 522 -8.34 -30.04 -25.94
CA PHE A 522 -6.90 -30.17 -26.11
C PHE A 522 -6.54 -30.61 -27.54
N SER A 523 -7.19 -31.66 -28.05
CA SER A 523 -6.93 -32.18 -29.40
C SER A 523 -7.28 -31.19 -30.51
N ALA A 524 -8.23 -30.28 -30.26
CA ALA A 524 -8.63 -29.20 -31.15
C ALA A 524 -7.74 -27.95 -31.05
N GLY A 525 -6.72 -27.96 -30.19
CA GLY A 525 -5.76 -26.86 -30.03
C GLY A 525 -6.28 -25.69 -29.19
N ALA A 526 -7.30 -25.89 -28.35
CA ALA A 526 -7.88 -24.82 -27.52
C ALA A 526 -6.86 -24.10 -26.62
N TYR A 527 -5.77 -24.79 -26.25
CA TYR A 527 -4.75 -24.30 -25.34
C TYR A 527 -3.42 -23.90 -26.00
N GLU A 528 -3.35 -23.90 -27.34
CA GLU A 528 -2.11 -23.59 -28.08
C GLU A 528 -1.57 -22.18 -27.78
N SER A 529 -2.45 -21.19 -27.60
CA SER A 529 -2.07 -19.81 -27.25
C SER A 529 -1.33 -19.70 -25.91
N TYR A 530 -1.54 -20.68 -25.02
CA TYR A 530 -0.91 -20.78 -23.72
C TYR A 530 0.35 -21.68 -23.75
N GLY A 531 0.74 -22.19 -24.91
CA GLY A 531 1.90 -23.06 -25.09
C GLY A 531 1.61 -24.56 -24.90
N TYR A 532 0.34 -24.94 -24.70
CA TYR A 532 -0.10 -26.32 -24.46
C TYR A 532 -0.80 -26.87 -25.71
N GLY A 533 -0.02 -27.20 -26.74
CA GLY A 533 -0.55 -27.72 -28.00
C GLY A 533 -0.42 -29.24 -28.13
N PRO A 534 -1.35 -29.91 -28.84
CA PRO A 534 -1.20 -31.32 -29.20
C PRO A 534 -0.02 -31.56 -30.16
N SER A 535 0.49 -30.50 -30.80
CA SER A 535 1.71 -30.52 -31.60
C SER A 535 3.01 -30.52 -30.78
N THR A 536 2.94 -30.09 -29.51
CA THR A 536 4.10 -29.88 -28.62
C THR A 536 4.14 -30.82 -27.42
N MET A 537 3.00 -31.38 -27.01
CA MET A 537 2.90 -32.31 -25.87
C MET A 537 1.81 -33.35 -26.10
N LYS A 538 1.88 -34.47 -25.36
CA LYS A 538 0.88 -35.54 -25.34
C LYS A 538 -0.25 -35.22 -24.35
N TRP A 539 -1.36 -35.94 -24.48
CA TRP A 539 -2.51 -35.79 -23.57
C TRP A 539 -2.12 -36.05 -22.10
N GLU A 540 -1.34 -37.08 -21.83
CA GLU A 540 -0.89 -37.41 -20.48
C GLU A 540 0.02 -36.30 -19.91
N GLU A 541 0.85 -35.70 -20.76
CA GLU A 541 1.69 -34.56 -20.37
C GLU A 541 0.86 -33.30 -20.11
N PHE A 542 -0.22 -33.10 -20.88
CA PHE A 542 -1.18 -32.03 -20.66
C PHE A 542 -1.95 -32.21 -19.35
N LEU A 543 -2.44 -33.43 -19.06
CA LEU A 543 -3.11 -33.76 -17.81
C LEU A 543 -2.23 -33.44 -16.61
N GLN A 544 -0.97 -33.86 -16.64
CA GLN A 544 -0.03 -33.55 -15.56
C GLN A 544 0.26 -32.05 -15.46
N SER A 545 0.35 -31.35 -16.61
CA SER A 545 0.69 -29.92 -16.63
C SER A 545 -0.45 -29.02 -16.14
N ILE A 546 -1.69 -29.34 -16.48
CA ILE A 546 -2.86 -28.49 -16.20
C ILE A 546 -3.59 -28.93 -14.94
N TYR A 547 -3.66 -30.23 -14.66
CA TYR A 547 -4.47 -30.79 -13.58
C TYR A 547 -3.65 -31.50 -12.50
N GLY A 548 -2.35 -31.74 -12.74
CA GLY A 548 -1.49 -32.50 -11.81
C GLY A 548 -1.83 -33.99 -11.73
N VAL A 549 -2.58 -34.52 -12.72
CA VAL A 549 -3.08 -35.89 -12.72
C VAL A 549 -2.41 -36.73 -13.82
N SER A 550 -2.23 -38.02 -13.55
CA SER A 550 -1.53 -38.94 -14.44
C SER A 550 -2.44 -39.65 -15.45
N ASN A 551 -3.75 -39.64 -15.23
CA ASN A 551 -4.70 -40.37 -16.09
C ASN A 551 -6.14 -39.80 -16.01
N GLU A 552 -7.00 -40.27 -16.92
CA GLU A 552 -8.40 -39.83 -17.03
C GLU A 552 -9.26 -40.19 -15.80
N GLN A 553 -8.89 -41.23 -15.05
CA GLN A 553 -9.59 -41.58 -13.80
C GLN A 553 -9.29 -40.54 -12.71
N GLU A 554 -8.04 -40.14 -12.55
CA GLU A 554 -7.66 -39.07 -11.62
C GLU A 554 -8.25 -37.72 -12.03
N LEU A 555 -8.31 -37.41 -13.33
CA LEU A 555 -9.00 -36.21 -13.82
C LEU A 555 -10.50 -36.23 -13.45
N ARG A 556 -11.14 -37.40 -13.52
CA ARG A 556 -12.54 -37.56 -13.08
C ARG A 556 -12.71 -37.31 -11.59
N MET A 557 -11.80 -37.82 -10.76
CA MET A 557 -11.80 -37.56 -9.32
C MET A 557 -11.56 -36.08 -9.01
N TYR A 558 -10.71 -35.42 -9.80
CA TYR A 558 -10.48 -33.99 -9.73
C TYR A 558 -11.77 -33.19 -9.98
N PHE A 559 -12.50 -33.48 -11.07
CA PHE A 559 -13.78 -32.83 -11.34
C PHE A 559 -14.84 -33.16 -10.28
N LEU A 560 -14.93 -34.42 -9.84
CA LEU A 560 -15.84 -34.82 -8.76
C LEU A 560 -15.60 -34.00 -7.48
N LYS A 561 -14.33 -33.84 -7.08
CA LYS A 561 -13.97 -33.05 -5.90
C LYS A 561 -14.37 -31.58 -6.07
N SER A 562 -14.14 -31.01 -7.25
CA SER A 562 -14.57 -29.64 -7.57
C SER A 562 -16.08 -29.47 -7.38
N ASP A 563 -16.86 -30.44 -7.86
CA ASP A 563 -18.32 -30.43 -7.70
C ASP A 563 -18.77 -30.58 -6.25
N ILE A 564 -18.18 -31.51 -5.49
CA ILE A 564 -18.50 -31.68 -4.06
C ILE A 564 -18.22 -30.39 -3.28
N ILE A 565 -17.09 -29.72 -3.56
CA ILE A 565 -16.75 -28.44 -2.92
C ILE A 565 -17.72 -27.34 -3.35
N SER A 566 -18.12 -27.30 -4.62
CA SER A 566 -19.12 -26.37 -5.15
C SER A 566 -20.48 -26.55 -4.47
N ASP A 567 -20.92 -27.80 -4.33
CA ASP A 567 -22.18 -28.15 -3.65
C ASP A 567 -22.14 -27.78 -2.17
N PHE A 568 -21.02 -28.06 -1.48
CA PHE A 568 -20.82 -27.63 -0.10
C PHE A 568 -20.93 -26.10 0.03
N LYS A 569 -20.23 -25.34 -0.81
CA LYS A 569 -20.29 -23.87 -0.80
C LYS A 569 -21.72 -23.36 -1.00
N LYS A 570 -22.43 -23.89 -2.00
CA LYS A 570 -23.84 -23.54 -2.26
C LYS A 570 -24.73 -23.85 -1.06
N SER A 571 -24.53 -24.99 -0.41
CA SER A 571 -25.34 -25.40 0.75
C SER A 571 -25.25 -24.47 1.96
N LEU A 572 -24.17 -23.67 2.09
CA LEU A 572 -23.99 -22.76 3.24
C LEU A 572 -24.97 -21.58 3.24
N GLY A 573 -25.52 -21.23 2.09
CA GLY A 573 -26.43 -20.10 1.91
C GLY A 573 -27.72 -20.47 1.20
N ASP A 574 -27.98 -21.76 0.97
CA ASP A 574 -29.13 -22.24 0.21
C ASP A 574 -30.44 -22.07 0.98
N LEU A 575 -31.36 -21.29 0.41
CA LEU A 575 -32.69 -21.03 0.96
C LEU A 575 -33.82 -21.78 0.23
N SER A 576 -33.53 -22.57 -0.81
CA SER A 576 -34.54 -23.22 -1.66
C SER A 576 -35.57 -24.04 -0.85
N GLU A 577 -35.10 -24.86 0.08
CA GLU A 577 -35.92 -25.76 0.91
C GLU A 577 -36.19 -25.24 2.34
N VAL A 578 -35.86 -23.98 2.62
CA VAL A 578 -35.93 -23.39 3.98
C VAL A 578 -37.31 -22.80 4.28
N ASP A 579 -37.77 -22.81 5.53
CA ASP A 579 -38.94 -22.06 6.00
C ASP A 579 -38.56 -20.88 6.91
N GLU A 580 -39.55 -20.04 7.26
CA GLU A 580 -39.33 -18.83 8.07
C GLU A 580 -38.83 -19.10 9.50
N THR A 581 -38.94 -20.33 10.00
CA THR A 581 -38.46 -20.70 11.34
C THR A 581 -37.01 -21.19 11.34
N SER A 582 -36.41 -21.36 10.16
CA SER A 582 -35.03 -21.83 10.02
C SER A 582 -34.01 -20.84 10.58
N PRO A 583 -32.99 -21.32 11.33
CA PRO A 583 -31.86 -20.50 11.76
C PRO A 583 -31.15 -19.78 10.62
N LEU A 584 -31.06 -20.40 9.43
CA LEU A 584 -30.41 -19.77 8.27
C LEU A 584 -31.21 -18.58 7.76
N TRP A 585 -32.54 -18.69 7.69
CA TRP A 585 -33.38 -17.56 7.32
C TRP A 585 -33.32 -16.43 8.35
N GLN A 586 -33.37 -16.77 9.64
CA GLN A 586 -33.24 -15.77 10.71
C GLN A 586 -31.90 -15.05 10.66
N PHE A 587 -30.81 -15.76 10.31
CA PHE A 587 -29.50 -15.16 10.07
C PHE A 587 -29.52 -14.19 8.88
N TYR A 588 -30.08 -14.59 7.73
CA TYR A 588 -30.24 -13.67 6.59
C TYR A 588 -31.08 -12.45 6.97
N LEU A 589 -32.19 -12.64 7.67
CA LEU A 589 -33.06 -11.55 8.09
C LEU A 589 -32.32 -10.55 9.00
N GLU A 590 -31.58 -11.04 10.00
CA GLU A 590 -30.74 -10.20 10.88
C GLU A 590 -29.70 -9.40 10.09
N LYS A 591 -28.99 -10.05 9.16
CA LYS A 591 -27.95 -9.38 8.36
C LYS A 591 -28.56 -8.41 7.34
N MET A 592 -29.70 -8.73 6.73
CA MET A 592 -30.43 -7.81 5.85
C MET A 592 -30.96 -6.60 6.62
N GLU A 593 -31.44 -6.79 7.85
CA GLU A 593 -31.81 -5.70 8.76
C GLU A 593 -30.60 -4.82 9.09
N SER A 594 -29.44 -5.40 9.39
CA SER A 594 -28.20 -4.66 9.61
C SER A 594 -27.74 -3.86 8.39
N ILE A 595 -27.89 -4.41 7.17
CA ILE A 595 -27.64 -3.68 5.93
C ILE A 595 -28.63 -2.51 5.80
N LYS A 596 -29.93 -2.77 5.97
CA LYS A 596 -30.98 -1.75 5.91
C LYS A 596 -30.76 -0.61 6.90
N GLU A 597 -30.37 -0.91 8.14
CA GLU A 597 -30.08 0.10 9.14
C GLU A 597 -28.90 0.99 8.76
N LYS A 598 -27.96 0.50 7.94
CA LYS A 598 -26.84 1.28 7.46
C LYS A 598 -27.29 2.23 6.34
N ILE A 599 -28.05 1.74 5.36
CA ILE A 599 -28.40 2.49 4.14
C ILE A 599 -29.08 3.83 4.44
N PHE A 600 -28.53 4.91 3.88
CA PHE A 600 -29.16 6.20 3.71
C PHE A 600 -28.86 6.76 2.32
N THR A 601 -29.67 7.72 1.86
CA THR A 601 -29.40 8.44 0.63
C THR A 601 -29.79 9.89 0.78
N THR A 602 -28.81 10.77 0.61
CA THR A 602 -29.00 12.22 0.69
C THR A 602 -28.32 12.91 -0.47
N THR A 603 -28.68 14.16 -0.76
CA THR A 603 -27.82 15.04 -1.56
C THR A 603 -27.43 16.24 -0.73
N GLY A 604 -26.20 16.74 -0.89
CA GLY A 604 -25.72 17.80 -0.02
C GLY A 604 -24.53 18.57 -0.56
N VAL A 605 -24.30 19.72 0.06
CA VAL A 605 -23.14 20.57 -0.19
C VAL A 605 -22.50 20.94 1.14
N HIS A 606 -21.22 21.30 1.13
CA HIS A 606 -20.57 21.78 2.34
C HIS A 606 -19.59 22.92 2.11
N LEU A 607 -19.26 23.59 3.21
CA LEU A 607 -18.03 24.37 3.34
C LEU A 607 -17.07 23.59 4.22
N LEU A 608 -15.97 23.12 3.64
CA LEU A 608 -14.85 22.52 4.37
C LEU A 608 -13.97 23.64 4.94
N ILE A 609 -13.73 23.63 6.24
CA ILE A 609 -12.78 24.46 6.96
C ILE A 609 -11.58 23.59 7.32
N SER A 610 -10.41 23.88 6.76
CA SER A 610 -9.20 23.07 6.91
C SER A 610 -8.00 23.91 7.36
N ALA A 611 -6.91 23.25 7.76
CA ALA A 611 -5.62 23.86 8.04
C ALA A 611 -4.50 23.04 7.38
N TYR A 612 -3.38 23.69 7.11
CA TYR A 612 -2.22 23.08 6.44
C TYR A 612 -0.97 23.32 7.26
N GLU A 613 -0.05 22.38 7.18
CA GLU A 613 1.25 22.45 7.85
C GLU A 613 2.03 23.67 7.37
N ASP A 614 2.09 23.87 6.05
CA ASP A 614 2.75 25.00 5.40
C ASP A 614 1.75 25.92 4.66
N PRO A 615 1.91 27.26 4.71
CA PRO A 615 1.06 28.20 3.96
C PRO A 615 1.02 27.93 2.46
N MET A 616 2.03 27.29 1.86
CA MET A 616 2.00 26.88 0.47
C MET A 616 0.97 25.77 0.22
N GLY A 617 0.79 24.82 1.14
CA GLY A 617 -0.23 23.77 1.01
C GLY A 617 -1.65 24.36 0.87
N ALA A 618 -1.93 25.43 1.62
CA ALA A 618 -3.16 26.21 1.53
C ALA A 618 -3.36 26.91 0.17
N VAL A 619 -2.29 27.07 -0.62
CA VAL A 619 -2.30 27.81 -1.90
C VAL A 619 -2.20 26.86 -3.10
N SER A 620 -1.43 25.77 -3.00
CA SER A 620 -1.10 24.84 -4.09
C SER A 620 -2.04 23.63 -4.18
N ALA A 621 -2.89 23.40 -3.18
CA ALA A 621 -3.68 22.17 -3.02
C ALA A 621 -2.85 20.87 -3.01
N SER A 622 -1.56 20.95 -2.61
CA SER A 622 -0.75 19.76 -2.29
C SER A 622 -1.14 19.19 -0.92
N SER A 623 -1.09 17.87 -0.77
CA SER A 623 -1.83 17.07 0.21
C SER A 623 -1.33 17.07 1.67
N ASN A 624 -0.71 18.14 2.17
CA ASN A 624 -0.25 18.22 3.57
C ASN A 624 -1.28 18.96 4.45
N MET A 625 -2.53 18.50 4.39
CA MET A 625 -3.59 19.00 5.25
C MET A 625 -3.41 18.42 6.65
N LEU A 626 -3.54 19.25 7.68
CA LEU A 626 -3.42 18.83 9.07
C LEU A 626 -4.71 18.17 9.54
N ASP A 627 -4.58 17.01 10.16
CA ASP A 627 -5.68 16.38 10.90
C ASP A 627 -6.07 17.31 12.07
N PRO A 628 -7.37 17.60 12.29
CA PRO A 628 -7.82 18.38 13.44
C PRO A 628 -7.35 17.92 14.81
N LYS A 629 -6.92 16.66 14.97
CA LYS A 629 -6.26 16.20 16.20
C LYS A 629 -4.93 16.91 16.48
N ASP A 630 -4.26 17.38 15.42
CA ASP A 630 -2.96 18.07 15.47
C ASP A 630 -3.12 19.60 15.44
N TRP A 631 -4.35 20.11 15.45
CA TRP A 631 -4.62 21.56 15.49
C TRP A 631 -4.41 22.13 16.89
N SER A 632 -3.97 23.38 16.96
CA SER A 632 -3.96 24.11 18.23
C SER A 632 -5.37 24.32 18.78
N GLU A 633 -5.51 24.43 20.11
CA GLU A 633 -6.79 24.74 20.77
C GLU A 633 -7.43 26.03 20.21
N TYR A 634 -6.60 27.01 19.86
CA TYR A 634 -7.05 28.27 19.27
C TYR A 634 -7.62 28.07 17.86
N GLN A 635 -7.00 27.23 17.03
CA GLN A 635 -7.53 26.89 15.70
C GLN A 635 -8.88 26.18 15.79
N VAL A 636 -9.01 25.21 16.70
CA VAL A 636 -10.29 24.51 16.94
C VAL A 636 -11.37 25.51 17.38
N THR A 637 -11.04 26.43 18.29
CA THR A 637 -11.95 27.49 18.73
C THR A 637 -12.37 28.39 17.56
N CYS A 638 -11.41 28.80 16.73
CA CYS A 638 -11.66 29.61 15.54
C CYS A 638 -12.54 28.89 14.51
N ALA A 639 -12.35 27.59 14.30
CA ALA A 639 -13.14 26.82 13.34
C ALA A 639 -14.60 26.66 13.77
N LYS A 640 -14.84 26.47 15.07
CA LYS A 640 -16.19 26.47 15.67
C LYS A 640 -16.86 27.83 15.52
N GLU A 641 -16.16 28.90 15.89
CA GLU A 641 -16.68 30.27 15.76
C GLU A 641 -16.98 30.63 14.29
N LEU A 642 -16.09 30.25 13.37
CA LEU A 642 -16.32 30.43 11.93
C LEU A 642 -17.56 29.66 11.46
N THR A 643 -17.72 28.41 11.89
CA THR A 643 -18.91 27.59 11.58
C THR A 643 -20.20 28.30 12.01
N ASP A 644 -20.23 28.86 13.22
CA ASP A 644 -21.40 29.56 13.74
C ASP A 644 -21.69 30.86 12.97
N GLN A 645 -20.66 31.65 12.66
CA GLN A 645 -20.80 32.86 11.87
C GLN A 645 -21.29 32.57 10.43
N VAL A 646 -20.80 31.50 9.81
CA VAL A 646 -21.27 31.05 8.49
C VAL A 646 -22.73 30.60 8.57
N LYS A 647 -23.13 29.82 9.58
CA LYS A 647 -24.53 29.41 9.79
C LYS A 647 -25.45 30.62 9.98
N ALA A 648 -25.03 31.62 10.76
CA ALA A 648 -25.77 32.87 10.94
C ALA A 648 -25.92 33.68 9.63
N TYR A 649 -24.86 33.75 8.83
CA TYR A 649 -24.89 34.37 7.50
C TYR A 649 -25.85 33.64 6.55
N ILE A 650 -25.81 32.30 6.51
CA ILE A 650 -26.71 31.48 5.70
C ILE A 650 -28.18 31.75 6.05
N ALA A 651 -28.49 31.87 7.34
CA ALA A 651 -29.85 32.10 7.84
C ALA A 651 -30.38 33.51 7.59
N SER A 652 -29.50 34.52 7.50
CA SER A 652 -29.89 35.93 7.39
C SER A 652 -29.83 36.49 5.96
N SER A 653 -29.10 35.85 5.05
CA SER A 653 -28.87 36.35 3.69
C SER A 653 -29.81 35.73 2.66
N GLU A 654 -30.04 36.42 1.54
CA GLU A 654 -30.76 35.88 0.37
C GLU A 654 -29.84 35.06 -0.55
N GLY A 655 -30.41 34.32 -1.51
CA GLY A 655 -29.67 33.50 -2.47
C GLY A 655 -29.64 32.00 -2.14
N THR A 656 -29.15 31.21 -3.09
CA THR A 656 -28.99 29.75 -2.93
C THR A 656 -27.85 29.42 -1.95
N ILE A 657 -27.89 28.24 -1.35
CA ILE A 657 -26.82 27.79 -0.44
C ILE A 657 -25.45 27.76 -1.11
N LYS A 658 -25.41 27.35 -2.39
CA LYS A 658 -24.20 27.38 -3.20
C LYS A 658 -23.62 28.79 -3.31
N GLU A 659 -24.43 29.76 -3.75
CA GLU A 659 -23.99 31.16 -3.89
C GLU A 659 -23.50 31.73 -2.56
N LYS A 660 -24.18 31.40 -1.45
CA LYS A 660 -23.79 31.83 -0.11
C LYS A 660 -22.43 31.26 0.31
N LEU A 661 -22.21 29.96 0.16
CA LEU A 661 -20.95 29.32 0.53
C LEU A 661 -19.80 29.76 -0.39
N GLU A 662 -20.04 29.89 -1.69
CA GLU A 662 -19.05 30.43 -2.65
C GLU A 662 -18.68 31.89 -2.33
N ALA A 663 -19.64 32.71 -1.85
CA ALA A 663 -19.36 34.07 -1.41
C ALA A 663 -18.43 34.10 -0.19
N VAL A 664 -18.60 33.18 0.78
CA VAL A 664 -17.68 33.04 1.91
C VAL A 664 -16.27 32.67 1.43
N VAL A 665 -16.15 31.71 0.50
CA VAL A 665 -14.86 31.34 -0.10
C VAL A 665 -14.21 32.52 -0.80
N ALA A 666 -14.97 33.28 -1.59
CA ALA A 666 -14.48 34.47 -2.28
C ALA A 666 -14.03 35.55 -1.28
N ALA A 667 -14.76 35.74 -0.18
CA ALA A 667 -14.39 36.67 0.88
C ALA A 667 -13.10 36.26 1.60
N PHE A 668 -12.91 34.98 1.92
CA PHE A 668 -11.65 34.45 2.45
C PHE A 668 -10.48 34.67 1.48
N LYS A 669 -10.73 34.50 0.18
CA LYS A 669 -9.73 34.76 -0.86
C LYS A 669 -9.43 36.25 -1.02
N ALA A 670 -10.39 37.15 -0.85
CA ALA A 670 -10.14 38.59 -0.94
C ALA A 670 -9.52 39.19 0.34
N SER A 671 -9.84 38.61 1.50
CA SER A 671 -9.41 39.10 2.81
C SER A 671 -7.90 39.01 3.01
N PRO A 672 -7.28 40.00 3.67
CA PRO A 672 -5.89 39.92 4.08
C PRO A 672 -5.75 39.07 5.36
N ARG A 673 -4.50 38.85 5.78
CA ARG A 673 -4.16 38.36 7.12
C ARG A 673 -3.90 39.56 8.04
N PHE A 674 -3.98 39.35 9.36
CA PHE A 674 -3.56 40.30 10.37
C PHE A 674 -2.05 40.35 10.43
N ILE A 675 -1.49 41.56 10.40
CA ILE A 675 -0.06 41.79 10.49
C ILE A 675 0.45 41.28 11.83
N ALA A 676 1.48 40.43 11.78
CA ALA A 676 1.97 39.70 12.96
C ALA A 676 2.45 40.61 14.11
N HIS A 677 3.02 41.78 13.81
CA HIS A 677 3.54 42.70 14.84
C HIS A 677 2.47 43.64 15.42
N LEU A 678 1.22 43.55 14.96
CA LEU A 678 0.09 44.31 15.47
C LEU A 678 -0.84 43.41 16.28
N ASP A 679 -1.75 44.03 17.05
CA ASP A 679 -2.79 43.29 17.75
C ASP A 679 -3.69 42.52 16.77
N GLN A 680 -4.03 41.29 17.13
CA GLN A 680 -4.78 40.36 16.28
C GLN A 680 -6.29 40.64 16.33
N THR A 681 -6.65 41.90 16.07
CA THR A 681 -8.03 42.41 16.02
C THR A 681 -8.19 43.31 14.79
N VAL A 682 -9.39 43.38 14.23
CA VAL A 682 -9.69 44.21 13.04
C VAL A 682 -9.31 45.68 13.26
N ALA A 683 -9.61 46.23 14.44
CA ALA A 683 -9.39 47.65 14.75
C ALA A 683 -7.91 48.05 14.78
N ALA A 684 -7.01 47.10 15.02
CA ALA A 684 -5.57 47.34 15.05
C ALA A 684 -4.93 47.27 13.66
N GLN A 685 -5.65 46.81 12.63
CA GLN A 685 -5.11 46.61 11.30
C GLN A 685 -5.23 47.87 10.42
N PRO A 686 -4.28 48.10 9.50
CA PRO A 686 -4.31 49.25 8.61
C PRO A 686 -5.44 49.13 7.59
N VAL A 687 -6.07 50.26 7.27
CA VAL A 687 -7.09 50.35 6.22
C VAL A 687 -6.40 50.32 4.85
N VAL A 688 -6.75 49.35 4.03
CA VAL A 688 -6.29 49.24 2.64
C VAL A 688 -7.49 49.43 1.71
N GLU A 689 -7.34 50.30 0.72
CA GLU A 689 -8.42 50.59 -0.23
C GLU A 689 -8.87 49.33 -0.98
N GLY A 690 -10.18 49.09 -1.03
CA GLY A 690 -10.77 47.92 -1.70
C GLY A 690 -10.60 46.59 -0.98
N VAL A 691 -10.10 46.59 0.26
CA VAL A 691 -9.86 45.38 1.07
C VAL A 691 -10.69 45.42 2.34
N SER A 692 -11.37 44.30 2.65
CA SER A 692 -12.14 44.16 3.90
C SER A 692 -11.59 43.02 4.77
N TYR A 693 -11.62 43.25 6.08
CA TYR A 693 -11.28 42.25 7.10
C TYR A 693 -12.49 41.45 7.58
N VAL A 694 -13.70 41.96 7.30
CA VAL A 694 -14.99 41.40 7.70
C VAL A 694 -15.90 41.28 6.48
N PHE A 695 -16.64 40.19 6.38
CA PHE A 695 -17.60 39.94 5.31
C PHE A 695 -18.95 39.57 5.91
N GLU A 696 -19.98 40.42 5.75
CA GLU A 696 -21.36 40.15 6.19
C GLU A 696 -21.46 39.61 7.63
N GLY A 697 -20.71 40.21 8.55
CA GLY A 697 -20.64 39.79 9.96
C GLY A 697 -19.63 38.68 10.28
N ILE A 698 -18.95 38.12 9.27
CA ILE A 698 -17.91 37.10 9.42
C ILE A 698 -16.52 37.75 9.50
N GLU A 699 -15.77 37.52 10.57
CA GLU A 699 -14.39 38.03 10.74
C GLU A 699 -13.36 37.22 9.93
N VAL A 700 -13.52 37.17 8.60
CA VAL A 700 -12.72 36.35 7.67
C VAL A 700 -11.20 36.50 7.86
N ALA A 701 -10.70 37.70 8.14
CA ALA A 701 -9.27 37.93 8.36
C ALA A 701 -8.74 37.27 9.63
N LYS A 702 -9.55 37.21 10.71
CA LYS A 702 -9.18 36.55 11.96
C LYS A 702 -8.94 35.06 11.73
N PHE A 703 -9.90 34.38 11.10
CA PHE A 703 -9.83 32.95 10.84
C PHE A 703 -8.71 32.60 9.85
N LYS A 704 -8.56 33.41 8.79
CA LYS A 704 -7.44 33.26 7.87
C LYS A 704 -6.10 33.38 8.59
N SER A 705 -5.96 34.36 9.50
CA SER A 705 -4.74 34.59 10.28
C SER A 705 -4.42 33.45 11.24
N ALA A 706 -5.44 32.75 11.75
CA ALA A 706 -5.29 31.51 12.51
C ALA A 706 -4.85 30.29 11.66
N GLY A 707 -4.58 30.48 10.37
CA GLY A 707 -4.13 29.42 9.47
C GLY A 707 -5.27 28.62 8.83
N LEU A 708 -6.53 28.99 9.07
CA LEU A 708 -7.68 28.30 8.48
C LEU A 708 -7.90 28.70 7.02
N THR A 709 -8.33 27.72 6.24
CA THR A 709 -8.77 27.86 4.85
C THR A 709 -10.19 27.34 4.69
N VAL A 710 -10.87 27.77 3.63
CA VAL A 710 -12.23 27.32 3.32
C VAL A 710 -12.36 26.87 1.87
N LYS A 711 -13.17 25.84 1.64
CA LYS A 711 -13.49 25.30 0.31
C LYS A 711 -14.97 24.93 0.24
N TYR A 712 -15.64 25.34 -0.83
CA TYR A 712 -16.98 24.88 -1.16
C TYR A 712 -16.88 23.61 -2.01
N GLU A 713 -17.69 22.59 -1.68
CA GLU A 713 -17.82 21.40 -2.51
C GLU A 713 -19.30 20.99 -2.62
N ASP A 714 -19.67 20.61 -3.83
CA ASP A 714 -20.92 19.90 -4.10
C ASP A 714 -20.62 18.41 -3.94
N LEU A 715 -21.27 17.80 -2.95
CA LEU A 715 -21.02 16.40 -2.60
C LEU A 715 -21.86 15.44 -3.44
N GLY A 716 -22.77 15.96 -4.27
CA GLY A 716 -23.67 15.13 -5.07
C GLY A 716 -24.58 14.27 -4.19
N GLU A 717 -24.80 13.03 -4.62
CA GLU A 717 -25.49 12.01 -3.83
C GLU A 717 -24.50 11.38 -2.86
N ILE A 718 -24.91 11.26 -1.59
CA ILE A 718 -24.13 10.66 -0.52
C ILE A 718 -24.88 9.42 -0.04
N THR A 719 -24.20 8.29 -0.16
CA THR A 719 -24.61 6.97 0.31
C THR A 719 -23.55 6.38 1.25
N ASN A 720 -23.83 5.21 1.82
CA ASN A 720 -22.96 4.58 2.79
C ASN A 720 -21.60 4.17 2.25
N GLY A 721 -20.57 4.42 3.04
CA GLY A 721 -19.18 4.08 2.73
C GLY A 721 -18.51 5.03 1.75
N GLU A 722 -19.19 6.10 1.31
CA GLU A 722 -18.61 7.12 0.44
C GLU A 722 -17.85 8.19 1.22
N MET A 723 -18.20 8.40 2.49
CA MET A 723 -17.59 9.41 3.35
C MET A 723 -17.02 8.79 4.63
N VAL A 724 -16.24 9.57 5.37
CA VAL A 724 -15.72 9.14 6.69
C VAL A 724 -16.85 9.05 7.72
N GLU A 725 -16.69 8.14 8.69
CA GLU A 725 -17.73 7.74 9.64
C GLU A 725 -18.36 8.93 10.38
N GLU A 726 -17.56 9.91 10.81
CA GLU A 726 -18.03 11.07 11.55
C GLU A 726 -18.95 11.96 10.70
N PHE A 727 -18.67 12.04 9.40
CA PHE A 727 -19.50 12.79 8.45
C PHE A 727 -20.78 12.01 8.13
N GLU A 728 -20.68 10.70 7.88
CA GLU A 728 -21.84 9.85 7.60
C GLU A 728 -22.82 9.81 8.77
N ALA A 729 -22.33 9.78 10.00
CA ALA A 729 -23.19 9.82 11.19
C ALA A 729 -24.06 11.09 11.23
N ALA A 730 -23.49 12.25 10.88
CA ALA A 730 -24.22 13.51 10.80
C ALA A 730 -25.27 13.49 9.68
N VAL A 731 -24.90 13.05 8.47
CA VAL A 731 -25.79 12.94 7.32
C VAL A 731 -26.96 11.98 7.61
N LYS A 732 -26.65 10.81 8.16
CA LYS A 732 -27.63 9.79 8.53
C LYS A 732 -28.61 10.29 9.58
N SER A 733 -28.18 11.13 10.53
CA SER A 733 -29.07 11.70 11.54
C SER A 733 -30.15 12.62 10.93
N ILE A 734 -29.81 13.36 9.86
CA ILE A 734 -30.78 14.19 9.12
C ILE A 734 -31.77 13.27 8.38
N TRP A 735 -31.25 12.24 7.71
CA TRP A 735 -32.06 11.26 7.01
C TRP A 735 -33.04 10.54 7.94
N LEU A 736 -32.59 10.09 9.12
CA LEU A 736 -33.46 9.44 10.12
C LEU A 736 -34.57 10.36 10.64
N ALA A 737 -34.32 11.67 10.73
CA ALA A 737 -35.32 12.63 11.17
C ALA A 737 -36.40 12.88 10.11
N ASN A 738 -36.03 12.84 8.82
CA ASN A 738 -36.97 12.94 7.71
C ASN A 738 -36.45 12.18 6.47
N PRO A 739 -36.78 10.89 6.30
CA PRO A 739 -36.22 10.05 5.22
C PRO A 739 -36.62 10.48 3.80
N GLU A 740 -37.72 11.22 3.66
CA GLU A 740 -38.20 11.76 2.39
C GLU A 740 -38.40 13.27 2.52
N SER A 741 -37.51 14.04 1.91
CA SER A 741 -37.56 15.49 1.98
C SER A 741 -36.90 16.16 0.78
N ASP A 742 -37.61 17.14 0.22
CA ASP A 742 -37.04 18.13 -0.71
C ASP A 742 -36.63 19.44 -0.02
N SER A 743 -36.68 19.48 1.31
CA SER A 743 -36.37 20.68 2.09
C SER A 743 -34.92 20.69 2.53
N MET A 744 -34.24 21.82 2.29
CA MET A 744 -32.88 22.02 2.75
C MET A 744 -32.82 22.09 4.27
N VAL A 745 -31.87 21.37 4.87
CA VAL A 745 -31.56 21.37 6.30
C VAL A 745 -30.07 21.65 6.49
N ILE A 746 -29.75 22.65 7.32
CA ILE A 746 -28.37 22.89 7.76
C ILE A 746 -28.13 22.04 9.01
N TYR A 747 -27.04 21.27 9.04
CA TYR A 747 -26.71 20.49 10.22
C TYR A 747 -26.35 21.41 11.40
N ASN A 748 -26.99 21.19 12.54
CA ASN A 748 -26.91 22.13 13.67
C ASN A 748 -25.61 22.02 14.46
N ASP A 749 -25.11 20.80 14.70
CA ASP A 749 -23.88 20.59 15.47
C ASP A 749 -22.61 20.77 14.63
N TYR A 750 -21.44 20.57 15.24
CA TYR A 750 -20.15 20.60 14.53
C TYR A 750 -19.83 19.22 13.98
N ILE A 751 -19.48 19.16 12.70
CA ILE A 751 -18.92 17.97 12.07
C ILE A 751 -17.41 18.17 12.00
N GLN A 752 -16.66 17.36 12.71
CA GLN A 752 -15.19 17.33 12.67
C GLN A 752 -14.76 15.98 12.10
N THR A 753 -13.93 16.01 11.07
CA THR A 753 -13.35 14.82 10.44
C THR A 753 -11.82 14.97 10.39
N LYS A 754 -11.09 13.93 9.96
CA LYS A 754 -9.65 14.04 9.67
C LYS A 754 -9.28 15.14 8.64
N PHE A 755 -10.25 15.69 7.92
CA PHE A 755 -10.04 16.73 6.93
C PHE A 755 -10.27 18.15 7.46
N GLY A 756 -10.97 18.30 8.59
CA GLY A 756 -11.36 19.61 9.09
C GLY A 756 -12.76 19.67 9.67
N PHE A 757 -13.28 20.90 9.77
CA PHE A 757 -14.65 21.19 10.19
C PHE A 757 -15.55 21.40 8.98
N HIS A 758 -16.82 21.01 9.08
CA HIS A 758 -17.76 21.12 7.95
C HIS A 758 -19.00 21.92 8.33
N VAL A 759 -19.36 22.88 7.47
CA VAL A 759 -20.70 23.46 7.44
C VAL A 759 -21.50 22.72 6.38
N TYR A 760 -22.26 21.70 6.81
CA TYR A 760 -23.02 20.84 5.90
C TYR A 760 -24.47 21.30 5.73
N ALA A 761 -24.91 21.35 4.48
CA ALA A 761 -26.28 21.59 4.07
C ALA A 761 -26.80 20.36 3.30
N ASN A 762 -27.72 19.64 3.91
CA ASN A 762 -28.50 18.61 3.24
C ASN A 762 -29.53 19.29 2.33
N LEU A 763 -29.55 18.97 1.04
CA LEU A 763 -30.50 19.51 0.08
C LEU A 763 -31.76 18.65 0.01
N THR A 764 -31.60 17.33 -0.16
CA THR A 764 -32.70 16.38 -0.24
C THR A 764 -32.35 15.09 0.50
N THR A 765 -33.38 14.38 0.98
CA THR A 765 -33.29 13.00 1.49
C THR A 765 -34.22 12.11 0.66
N LYS A 766 -33.77 10.92 0.33
CA LYS A 766 -34.56 9.94 -0.43
C LYS A 766 -34.91 8.76 0.49
N PRO A 767 -36.18 8.31 0.54
CA PRO A 767 -36.55 7.16 1.34
C PRO A 767 -35.88 5.91 0.79
N LEU A 768 -35.83 4.86 1.61
CA LEU A 768 -35.40 3.55 1.10
C LEU A 768 -36.33 3.12 -0.03
N ALA A 769 -35.78 2.45 -1.03
CA ALA A 769 -36.57 1.85 -2.09
C ALA A 769 -37.53 0.80 -1.50
N THR A 770 -38.78 0.84 -1.94
CA THR A 770 -39.83 -0.08 -1.51
C THR A 770 -40.39 -0.88 -2.67
N TRP A 771 -41.01 -2.02 -2.37
CA TRP A 771 -41.78 -2.83 -3.31
C TRP A 771 -43.13 -3.22 -2.68
N GLU A 772 -44.10 -3.67 -3.48
CA GLU A 772 -45.42 -4.12 -2.99
C GLU A 772 -45.53 -5.64 -3.02
N ASP A 773 -45.99 -6.25 -1.94
CA ASP A 773 -46.32 -7.68 -1.92
C ASP A 773 -47.65 -7.98 -2.63
N ALA A 774 -48.00 -9.27 -2.75
CA ALA A 774 -49.22 -9.71 -3.43
C ALA A 774 -50.51 -9.20 -2.77
N GLU A 775 -50.44 -8.74 -1.51
CA GLU A 775 -51.55 -8.17 -0.76
C GLU A 775 -51.60 -6.62 -0.87
N GLY A 776 -50.60 -6.02 -1.53
CA GLY A 776 -50.45 -4.59 -1.69
C GLY A 776 -49.80 -3.88 -0.50
N ASN A 777 -49.14 -4.62 0.41
CA ASN A 777 -48.40 -4.00 1.50
C ASN A 777 -47.00 -3.57 1.02
N THR A 778 -46.57 -2.39 1.46
CA THR A 778 -45.25 -1.84 1.16
C THR A 778 -44.16 -2.54 1.99
N GLN A 779 -43.14 -3.06 1.31
CA GLN A 779 -42.00 -3.77 1.87
C GLN A 779 -40.69 -3.10 1.47
N ILE A 780 -39.63 -3.28 2.27
CA ILE A 780 -38.27 -2.83 1.96
C ILE A 780 -37.36 -4.04 1.73
N LEU A 781 -37.33 -4.93 2.73
CA LEU A 781 -36.57 -6.17 2.64
C LEU A 781 -37.29 -7.18 1.75
N PRO A 782 -36.55 -8.02 0.99
CA PRO A 782 -37.16 -9.11 0.26
C PRO A 782 -37.68 -10.19 1.22
N SER A 783 -38.83 -10.78 0.91
CA SER A 783 -39.37 -11.94 1.65
C SER A 783 -38.70 -13.24 1.22
N LEU A 784 -38.80 -14.27 2.06
CA LEU A 784 -38.29 -15.61 1.73
C LEU A 784 -38.95 -16.15 0.44
N GLU A 785 -40.24 -15.89 0.23
CA GLU A 785 -40.96 -16.36 -0.96
C GLU A 785 -40.36 -15.78 -2.25
N ILE A 786 -40.10 -14.48 -2.30
CA ILE A 786 -39.56 -13.86 -3.53
C ILE A 786 -38.09 -14.24 -3.75
N ILE A 787 -37.31 -14.45 -2.69
CA ILE A 787 -35.94 -14.95 -2.80
C ILE A 787 -35.95 -16.37 -3.39
N LYS A 788 -36.86 -17.24 -2.94
CA LYS A 788 -37.00 -18.59 -3.50
C LYS A 788 -37.34 -18.56 -4.99
N LYS A 789 -38.30 -17.72 -5.39
CA LYS A 789 -38.62 -17.53 -6.82
C LYS A 789 -37.40 -17.06 -7.62
N TYR A 790 -36.64 -16.10 -7.08
CA TYR A 790 -35.42 -15.60 -7.73
C TYR A 790 -34.31 -16.67 -7.85
N ILE A 791 -34.18 -17.55 -6.85
CA ILE A 791 -33.24 -18.68 -6.90
C ILE A 791 -33.67 -19.70 -7.97
N GLU A 792 -34.98 -19.96 -8.11
CA GLU A 792 -35.53 -20.89 -9.11
C GLU A 792 -35.39 -20.33 -10.53
N ASP A 793 -35.82 -19.08 -10.75
CA ASP A 793 -35.67 -18.35 -12.00
C ASP A 793 -35.57 -16.83 -11.76
N ALA A 794 -34.38 -16.26 -11.92
CA ALA A 794 -34.17 -14.82 -11.80
C ALA A 794 -34.93 -13.99 -12.86
N ALA A 795 -35.40 -14.63 -13.94
CA ALA A 795 -36.18 -14.02 -15.01
C ALA A 795 -37.69 -14.26 -14.88
N ASP A 796 -38.16 -14.82 -13.77
CA ASP A 796 -39.59 -15.06 -13.51
C ASP A 796 -40.41 -13.77 -13.71
N GLU A 797 -41.52 -13.88 -14.45
CA GLU A 797 -42.42 -12.77 -14.78
C GLU A 797 -43.11 -12.17 -13.54
N ASP A 798 -43.24 -12.94 -12.46
CA ASP A 798 -43.79 -12.50 -11.17
C ASP A 798 -42.78 -11.67 -10.35
N LEU A 799 -41.50 -11.63 -10.74
CA LEU A 799 -40.48 -10.79 -10.10
C LEU A 799 -40.42 -9.41 -10.77
N THR A 800 -40.99 -8.43 -10.08
CA THR A 800 -40.86 -7.01 -10.46
C THR A 800 -39.40 -6.52 -10.36
N GLU A 801 -39.08 -5.44 -11.06
CA GLU A 801 -37.73 -4.86 -11.01
C GLU A 801 -37.41 -4.31 -9.61
N GLU A 802 -38.40 -3.81 -8.88
CA GLU A 802 -38.27 -3.36 -7.50
C GLU A 802 -37.97 -4.52 -6.55
N MET A 803 -38.62 -5.68 -6.73
CA MET A 803 -38.32 -6.90 -5.97
C MET A 803 -36.89 -7.38 -6.24
N LYS A 804 -36.47 -7.43 -7.52
CA LYS A 804 -35.10 -7.81 -7.89
C LYS A 804 -34.07 -6.88 -7.26
N LYS A 805 -34.32 -5.57 -7.30
CA LYS A 805 -33.44 -4.58 -6.67
C LYS A 805 -33.34 -4.78 -5.16
N ALA A 806 -34.43 -5.11 -4.47
CA ALA A 806 -34.39 -5.44 -3.04
C ALA A 806 -33.54 -6.69 -2.77
N ILE A 807 -33.66 -7.73 -3.60
CA ILE A 807 -32.84 -8.95 -3.52
C ILE A 807 -31.36 -8.62 -3.74
N GLU A 808 -31.03 -7.87 -4.80
CA GLU A 808 -29.66 -7.47 -5.13
C GLU A 808 -29.01 -6.60 -4.05
N THR A 809 -29.80 -5.76 -3.38
CA THR A 809 -29.30 -4.84 -2.35
C THR A 809 -29.06 -5.55 -1.02
N TYR A 810 -30.00 -6.40 -0.58
CA TYR A 810 -30.00 -6.94 0.79
C TYR A 810 -29.56 -8.40 0.85
N TYR A 811 -30.04 -9.27 -0.03
CA TYR A 811 -29.79 -10.71 0.02
C TYR A 811 -28.51 -11.11 -0.70
N SER A 812 -28.34 -10.67 -1.95
CA SER A 812 -27.24 -11.11 -2.82
C SER A 812 -25.84 -10.90 -2.23
N PRO A 813 -25.52 -9.80 -1.51
CA PRO A 813 -24.20 -9.63 -0.90
C PRO A 813 -23.92 -10.67 0.19
N ILE A 814 -24.92 -11.01 1.00
CA ILE A 814 -24.81 -12.03 2.05
C ILE A 814 -24.64 -13.43 1.42
N PHE A 815 -25.48 -13.76 0.44
CA PHE A 815 -25.40 -15.03 -0.28
C PHE A 815 -24.04 -15.21 -0.97
N LYS A 816 -23.52 -14.13 -1.55
CA LYS A 816 -22.21 -14.13 -2.20
C LYS A 816 -21.10 -14.47 -1.21
N GLU A 817 -21.06 -13.84 -0.03
CA GLU A 817 -20.06 -14.14 1.00
C GLU A 817 -20.19 -15.57 1.55
N LEU A 818 -21.42 -16.04 1.80
CA LEU A 818 -21.67 -17.39 2.31
C LEU A 818 -21.32 -18.49 1.31
N SER A 819 -21.70 -18.30 0.03
CA SER A 819 -21.77 -19.39 -0.94
C SER A 819 -20.92 -19.24 -2.19
N THR A 820 -20.55 -18.02 -2.60
CA THR A 820 -19.87 -17.81 -3.90
C THR A 820 -18.40 -17.46 -3.73
N ASP A 821 -18.07 -16.53 -2.82
CA ASP A 821 -16.70 -16.01 -2.66
C ASP A 821 -15.74 -17.03 -2.05
N GLY A 822 -16.28 -18.08 -1.40
CA GLY A 822 -15.51 -19.24 -0.94
C GLY A 822 -14.71 -19.03 0.34
N TYR A 823 -14.50 -17.80 0.80
CA TYR A 823 -13.80 -17.50 2.05
C TYR A 823 -14.54 -18.01 3.28
N TYR A 824 -15.87 -17.80 3.36
CA TYR A 824 -16.67 -18.34 4.45
C TYR A 824 -16.65 -19.88 4.47
N ALA A 825 -16.78 -20.50 3.29
CA ALA A 825 -16.65 -21.95 3.16
C ALA A 825 -15.28 -22.45 3.62
N ALA A 826 -14.20 -21.74 3.27
CA ALA A 826 -12.86 -22.05 3.76
C ALA A 826 -12.79 -21.90 5.29
N ILE A 827 -13.30 -20.82 5.88
CA ILE A 827 -13.36 -20.63 7.35
C ILE A 827 -14.07 -21.82 8.00
N LYS A 828 -15.21 -22.27 7.48
CA LYS A 828 -15.92 -23.44 8.01
C LYS A 828 -15.12 -24.73 7.89
N GLN A 829 -14.36 -24.91 6.81
CA GLN A 829 -13.46 -26.04 6.62
C GLN A 829 -12.32 -26.02 7.65
N TYR A 830 -11.68 -24.87 7.84
CA TYR A 830 -10.63 -24.66 8.83
C TYR A 830 -11.15 -24.89 10.27
N GLN A 831 -12.32 -24.34 10.62
CA GLN A 831 -12.99 -24.56 11.91
C GLN A 831 -13.29 -26.04 12.15
N ALA A 832 -13.72 -26.78 11.13
CA ALA A 832 -13.97 -28.20 11.25
C ALA A 832 -12.69 -29.00 11.52
N ILE A 833 -11.58 -28.66 10.84
CA ILE A 833 -10.28 -29.30 11.09
C ILE A 833 -9.76 -28.98 12.49
N ASN A 834 -9.96 -27.76 12.98
CA ASN A 834 -9.61 -27.35 14.36
C ASN A 834 -10.27 -28.28 15.40
N GLY A 835 -11.52 -28.67 15.15
CA GLY A 835 -12.30 -29.55 16.03
C GLY A 835 -11.95 -31.05 15.98
N MET A 836 -11.00 -31.48 15.13
CA MET A 836 -10.69 -32.91 14.94
C MET A 836 -9.71 -33.48 15.97
N ASP A 837 -9.79 -34.80 16.16
CA ASP A 837 -8.73 -35.53 16.83
C ASP A 837 -7.62 -35.89 15.83
N ILE A 838 -6.56 -35.09 15.81
CA ILE A 838 -5.41 -35.21 14.90
C ILE A 838 -4.21 -35.82 15.62
N THR A 839 -3.64 -36.86 15.02
CA THR A 839 -2.39 -37.51 15.43
C THR A 839 -1.36 -37.41 14.30
N PHE A 840 -0.18 -36.89 14.62
CA PHE A 840 0.97 -36.81 13.71
C PHE A 840 1.95 -37.96 13.98
N SER A 841 2.50 -38.56 12.91
CA SER A 841 3.55 -39.58 13.01
C SER A 841 4.96 -39.00 12.97
N LYS A 842 5.11 -37.75 12.52
CA LYS A 842 6.39 -36.99 12.50
C LYS A 842 6.37 -35.89 13.56
N THR A 843 7.57 -35.37 13.89
CA THR A 843 7.79 -34.37 14.95
C THR A 843 8.29 -33.02 14.42
N ASN A 844 8.19 -32.78 13.11
CA ASN A 844 8.70 -31.56 12.47
C ASN A 844 7.98 -30.28 12.93
N TYR A 845 6.74 -30.39 13.41
CA TYR A 845 6.00 -29.33 14.07
C TYR A 845 5.03 -29.91 15.11
N THR A 846 4.49 -29.06 15.97
CA THR A 846 3.58 -29.47 17.06
C THR A 846 2.12 -29.31 16.65
N ARG A 847 1.21 -29.98 17.38
CA ARG A 847 -0.23 -29.74 17.24
C ARG A 847 -0.58 -28.28 17.51
N GLU A 848 0.07 -27.63 18.46
CA GLU A 848 -0.12 -26.21 18.77
C GLU A 848 0.22 -25.33 17.56
N SER A 849 1.35 -25.56 16.90
CA SER A 849 1.75 -24.85 15.68
C SER A 849 0.74 -25.07 14.53
N PHE A 850 0.22 -26.28 14.40
CA PHE A 850 -0.80 -26.63 13.41
C PHE A 850 -2.11 -25.89 13.66
N LEU A 851 -2.59 -25.85 14.90
CA LEU A 851 -3.82 -25.15 15.27
C LEU A 851 -3.67 -23.63 15.16
N ARG A 852 -2.51 -23.07 15.56
CA ARG A 852 -2.21 -21.65 15.37
C ARG A 852 -2.31 -21.25 13.89
N ALA A 853 -1.84 -22.10 12.97
CA ALA A 853 -1.94 -21.83 11.54
C ALA A 853 -3.39 -21.71 11.06
N ILE A 854 -4.25 -22.59 11.57
CA ILE A 854 -5.68 -22.60 11.29
C ILE A 854 -6.32 -21.32 11.81
N ASP A 855 -6.09 -20.98 13.09
CA ASP A 855 -6.69 -19.80 13.73
C ASP A 855 -6.25 -18.50 13.05
N MET A 856 -4.97 -18.37 12.70
CA MET A 856 -4.45 -17.22 11.95
C MET A 856 -5.10 -17.11 10.56
N THR A 857 -5.30 -18.23 9.87
CA THR A 857 -5.92 -18.24 8.54
C THR A 857 -7.40 -17.85 8.62
N ILE A 858 -8.11 -18.34 9.63
CA ILE A 858 -9.50 -17.97 9.91
C ILE A 858 -9.59 -16.46 10.17
N LYS A 859 -8.81 -15.95 11.13
CA LYS A 859 -8.81 -14.54 11.49
C LYS A 859 -8.52 -13.66 10.28
N LYS A 860 -7.53 -14.02 9.46
CA LYS A 860 -7.22 -13.31 8.23
C LYS A 860 -8.41 -13.24 7.27
N TYR A 861 -9.05 -14.37 6.99
CA TYR A 861 -10.20 -14.39 6.08
C TYR A 861 -11.41 -13.66 6.65
N GLU A 862 -11.63 -13.72 7.96
CA GLU A 862 -12.64 -12.92 8.62
C GLU A 862 -12.31 -11.44 8.42
N ASP A 863 -11.16 -10.96 8.90
CA ASP A 863 -10.78 -9.55 8.89
C ASP A 863 -10.68 -8.95 7.47
N GLU A 864 -10.09 -9.66 6.50
CA GLU A 864 -9.78 -9.11 5.18
C GLU A 864 -10.84 -9.39 4.11
N ASN A 865 -11.68 -10.43 4.26
CA ASN A 865 -12.54 -10.91 3.15
C ASN A 865 -14.04 -10.89 3.45
N LEU A 866 -14.47 -10.78 4.71
CA LEU A 866 -15.88 -10.73 5.07
C LEU A 866 -16.30 -9.31 5.46
N THR A 867 -17.47 -8.88 5.00
CA THR A 867 -18.04 -7.54 5.24
C THR A 867 -19.43 -7.63 5.84
N TYR A 868 -20.29 -8.47 5.27
CA TYR A 868 -21.72 -8.54 5.62
C TYR A 868 -22.00 -9.56 6.72
N ILE A 869 -21.23 -10.65 6.79
CA ILE A 869 -21.49 -11.76 7.72
C ILE A 869 -20.66 -11.74 9.01
N LYS A 870 -19.75 -10.77 9.15
CA LYS A 870 -18.96 -10.54 10.38
C LYS A 870 -19.83 -10.43 11.63
#